data_AF-A0A968U0H6-F1
#
_entry.id   AF-A0A968U0H6-F1
#
_cell.length_a   1.000
_cell.length_b   1.000
_cell.length_c   1.000
_cell.angle_alpha   90.00
_cell.angle_beta   90.00
_cell.angle_gamma   90.00
#
_symmetry.space_group_name_H-M   'P 1'
#
loop_
_entity.id
_entity.type
_entity.pdbx_description
1 polymer ?
#
loop_
_entity_poly.entity_id
_entity_poly.type
_entity_poly.pdbx_seq_one_letter_code
_entity_poly.pdbx_strand_id
1 'polypeptide(L)'
;MQGRSTLRVNEAQSLILAGGEVVLEDALLAVALLENGQVVGVDEGGRIDIGAVAGAGTLELTETNNLLSLRFPENLARADVRLTDTTTLDVRANNGGDIAITAQNIDILEESELLAGISEGLGFPDSQAGDIRLNATGAIRMNQESRMSNTVGSNAIGNAGDIEITTGTLQVSNGSQISASTFGQGDGGRLSISAGVVEVIGSDGDGNVSLIAAQVESGATGDAQTLRIDAQQLVVQNGGFISVSTFGTGNAGDLRVQADEIELIGVNSVIGSPSGLLANVDTDATGRGGNIRISGARRLLVEGGAALGASTFGEGDAGTLSIAAEIVEVRGSDGDGFPSEIAAQVNSGATGDAQTLRIDAQRLVVQDGGQIRVSTFGAGNAGSLTVQADEIELIGVNSVIDAASSGLFANVAPNAIGRGGNIRISGARRLSVEDGANLSASTSGEGDAGTLSIAAEVVEVIGNSAAGNASSITAQVTPGATGDAQTLRIDAQQLVVQDGGFISVSTFGAGNAGDLTVQADEIELIGVNPVDGSPSGLSATVAPNVTGRGGDIRISGASRLSVEGGAGLGVGTFGEGDAGTLSIAAEVVEVRGSDEEGFPSGIAAQVESGATGDAQTLRIDAQRLVVQDGGQIGVSTFGAGNAGDLTVQADEIELIGVNSVIGVPSGLFASVEPNATGTGGDIRISGASRLLVEGGAALGASTFGEGDAGTLSIAAEVVEVRGSDEEGFPSLIDAQVNSGATGNAQTLTIDAQQLIVQDGALISVQTLGAGNAGDLRINASDIQLAGEDSRILAATATDSRAGTIQIQPTTGSQQVAITFQDGARISAETSSSQQGGSLRVTAPESITISGDGILSARSTGSGSAGNLRLETGGELQITDSDITTSTTAGAAGGAIDITAATVELRGDGDIRTNVSSGAGGGGNITVTADSVLAFDDSDILAFADDGRGGDVTLNTSAFFGENYQPAPEGTDPDTLDGNDRVDINASGAVAGVISVPDLSFIQNSLSELPQVPIDPDELLANSCIARSDQRGSFTVTGAGGLPSRPGTAMPSPFPTGSVQPIPGESEIDASNESDDEYRWQPGEPIVEPQGVYQLPNGRLVMSRECA
;
A
#
# COMPACT_ATOMS: atom_id res chain seq x y z
N MET A 1 -21.92 -48.85 61.97
CA MET A 1 -21.12 -48.07 62.93
C MET A 1 -20.10 -48.99 63.60
N GLN A 2 -19.12 -49.47 62.83
CA GLN A 2 -17.82 -49.77 63.45
C GLN A 2 -17.19 -48.41 63.74
N GLY A 3 -16.57 -48.26 64.91
CA GLY A 3 -16.27 -46.95 65.49
C GLY A 3 -15.05 -46.32 64.85
N ARG A 4 -15.26 -45.21 64.13
CA ARG A 4 -14.23 -44.29 63.66
C ARG A 4 -13.30 -43.90 64.82
N SER A 5 -12.00 -44.08 64.66
CA SER A 5 -11.02 -43.79 65.72
C SER A 5 -10.91 -42.28 65.92
N THR A 6 -11.25 -41.78 67.11
CA THR A 6 -11.39 -40.33 67.34
C THR A 6 -10.42 -39.81 68.40
N LEU A 7 -9.64 -38.79 68.06
CA LEU A 7 -8.77 -38.00 68.95
C LEU A 7 -9.25 -36.55 68.95
N ARG A 8 -9.58 -36.00 70.13
CA ARG A 8 -10.14 -34.65 70.25
C ARG A 8 -9.51 -33.85 71.39
N VAL A 9 -9.36 -32.55 71.17
CA VAL A 9 -8.97 -31.56 72.18
C VAL A 9 -10.00 -30.43 72.22
N ASN A 10 -10.03 -29.64 73.31
CA ASN A 10 -10.92 -28.49 73.41
C ASN A 10 -10.44 -27.33 72.53
N GLU A 11 -11.29 -26.32 72.37
CA GLU A 11 -10.97 -25.05 71.71
C GLU A 11 -9.67 -24.42 72.26
N ALA A 12 -8.94 -23.69 71.39
CA ALA A 12 -7.64 -23.08 71.70
C ALA A 12 -6.58 -24.05 72.30
N GLN A 13 -6.62 -25.34 71.97
CA GLN A 13 -5.62 -26.34 72.34
C GLN A 13 -4.97 -27.00 71.12
N SER A 14 -3.80 -27.62 71.32
CA SER A 14 -3.08 -28.33 70.27
C SER A 14 -3.12 -29.85 70.43
N LEU A 15 -3.28 -30.56 69.32
CA LEU A 15 -3.13 -31.99 69.18
C LEU A 15 -1.89 -32.28 68.32
N ILE A 16 -0.86 -32.87 68.94
CA ILE A 16 0.42 -33.12 68.27
C ILE A 16 0.65 -34.63 68.13
N LEU A 17 0.91 -35.09 66.90
CA LEU A 17 1.39 -36.44 66.62
C LEU A 17 2.80 -36.36 66.05
N ALA A 18 3.80 -36.85 66.79
CA ALA A 18 5.19 -36.91 66.34
C ALA A 18 5.75 -38.33 66.49
N GLY A 19 6.37 -38.87 65.44
CA GLY A 19 6.86 -40.26 65.46
C GLY A 19 7.70 -40.64 64.25
N GLY A 20 7.79 -41.95 63.98
CA GLY A 20 8.39 -42.50 62.76
C GLY A 20 7.52 -42.21 61.54
N GLU A 21 7.12 -43.27 60.82
CA GLU A 21 5.99 -43.18 59.90
C GLU A 21 4.69 -42.98 60.69
N VAL A 22 3.84 -42.05 60.23
CA VAL A 22 2.53 -41.77 60.84
C VAL A 22 1.44 -42.16 59.85
N VAL A 23 0.65 -43.17 60.19
CA VAL A 23 -0.46 -43.67 59.36
C VAL A 23 -1.76 -43.48 60.13
N LEU A 24 -2.74 -42.83 59.49
CA LEU A 24 -4.09 -42.64 60.00
C LEU A 24 -5.08 -43.27 59.01
N GLU A 25 -5.87 -44.23 59.47
CA GLU A 25 -6.86 -44.99 58.70
C GLU A 25 -8.22 -44.87 59.44
N ASP A 26 -9.29 -44.44 58.75
CA ASP A 26 -10.62 -44.19 59.34
C ASP A 26 -10.56 -43.41 60.67
N ALA A 27 -9.74 -42.35 60.69
CA ALA A 27 -9.46 -41.55 61.86
C ALA A 27 -10.15 -40.17 61.80
N LEU A 28 -10.57 -39.65 62.96
CA LEU A 28 -11.00 -38.27 63.15
C LEU A 28 -10.13 -37.60 64.20
N LEU A 29 -9.32 -36.65 63.78
CA LEU A 29 -8.60 -35.74 64.68
C LEU A 29 -9.32 -34.39 64.62
N ALA A 30 -9.86 -33.93 65.74
CA ALA A 30 -10.64 -32.68 65.73
C ALA A 30 -10.41 -31.81 66.97
N VAL A 31 -10.49 -30.49 66.76
CA VAL A 31 -10.66 -29.51 67.84
C VAL A 31 -12.15 -29.26 67.96
N ALA A 32 -12.77 -29.63 69.09
CA ALA A 32 -14.22 -29.49 69.25
C ALA A 32 -14.61 -29.31 70.72
N LEU A 33 -15.58 -28.42 70.98
CA LEU A 33 -16.20 -28.29 72.29
C LEU A 33 -17.36 -29.28 72.41
N LEU A 34 -17.43 -30.02 73.52
CA LEU A 34 -18.53 -30.93 73.81
C LEU A 34 -19.38 -30.40 74.98
N GLU A 35 -20.65 -30.11 74.72
CA GLU A 35 -21.66 -29.98 75.78
C GLU A 35 -22.58 -31.21 75.77
N ASN A 36 -22.70 -31.90 76.91
CA ASN A 36 -23.55 -33.09 77.06
C ASN A 36 -23.32 -34.21 76.03
N GLY A 37 -22.10 -34.31 75.49
CA GLY A 37 -21.75 -35.30 74.47
C GLY A 37 -22.17 -34.91 73.04
N GLN A 38 -22.66 -33.70 72.84
CA GLN A 38 -22.91 -33.10 71.52
C GLN A 38 -21.86 -32.03 71.24
N VAL A 39 -21.44 -31.91 69.97
CA VAL A 39 -20.55 -30.83 69.54
C VAL A 39 -21.34 -29.53 69.57
N VAL A 40 -20.84 -28.54 70.32
CA VAL A 40 -21.32 -27.15 70.31
C VAL A 40 -20.24 -26.35 69.58
N GLY A 41 -20.63 -25.35 68.78
CA GLY A 41 -19.70 -24.59 67.93
C GLY A 41 -18.42 -24.15 68.64
N VAL A 42 -17.31 -24.09 67.90
CA VAL A 42 -15.98 -23.75 68.43
C VAL A 42 -15.75 -22.26 68.23
N ASP A 43 -15.54 -21.50 69.32
CA ASP A 43 -15.32 -20.05 69.23
C ASP A 43 -13.88 -19.72 68.80
N GLU A 44 -12.88 -20.38 69.41
CA GLU A 44 -11.46 -20.20 69.09
C GLU A 44 -10.81 -21.52 68.63
N GLY A 45 -10.30 -21.55 67.41
CA GLY A 45 -9.72 -22.72 66.78
C GLY A 45 -8.43 -23.18 67.46
N GLY A 46 -8.21 -24.49 67.45
CA GLY A 46 -7.02 -25.13 68.01
C GLY A 46 -5.97 -25.39 66.93
N ARG A 47 -5.02 -26.29 67.21
CA ARG A 47 -3.97 -26.66 66.25
C ARG A 47 -3.79 -28.17 66.16
N ILE A 48 -3.76 -28.72 64.95
CA ILE A 48 -3.30 -30.09 64.70
C ILE A 48 -1.91 -30.02 64.07
N ASP A 49 -0.90 -30.63 64.68
CA ASP A 49 0.49 -30.63 64.19
C ASP A 49 1.02 -32.07 64.08
N ILE A 50 1.30 -32.55 62.87
CA ILE A 50 1.76 -33.91 62.58
C ILE A 50 3.20 -33.88 62.05
N GLY A 51 4.07 -34.67 62.67
CA GLY A 51 5.49 -34.72 62.34
C GLY A 51 6.03 -36.15 62.22
N ALA A 52 6.70 -36.45 61.11
CA ALA A 52 7.29 -37.76 60.86
C ALA A 52 8.82 -37.68 60.73
N VAL A 53 9.57 -38.45 61.53
CA VAL A 53 11.05 -38.47 61.57
C VAL A 53 11.60 -39.87 61.30
N ALA A 54 12.55 -39.98 60.37
CA ALA A 54 13.19 -41.25 59.98
C ALA A 54 14.56 -41.49 60.65
N GLY A 55 15.09 -40.47 61.35
CA GLY A 55 16.41 -40.53 61.98
C GLY A 55 16.40 -40.09 63.46
N ALA A 56 17.51 -40.32 64.16
CA ALA A 56 17.69 -39.81 65.50
C ALA A 56 17.88 -38.28 65.47
N GLY A 57 17.05 -37.56 66.22
CA GLY A 57 17.12 -36.10 66.34
C GLY A 57 16.19 -35.58 67.44
N THR A 58 16.21 -34.27 67.63
CA THR A 58 15.33 -33.58 68.58
C THR A 58 14.34 -32.72 67.80
N LEU A 59 13.05 -32.92 68.03
CA LEU A 59 12.00 -32.00 67.60
C LEU A 59 11.77 -30.99 68.73
N GLU A 60 11.82 -29.70 68.41
CA GLU A 60 11.50 -28.65 69.38
C GLU A 60 9.99 -28.42 69.41
N LEU A 61 9.44 -28.22 70.60
CA LEU A 61 8.06 -27.79 70.81
C LEU A 61 8.06 -26.30 71.12
N THR A 62 7.42 -25.50 70.27
CA THR A 62 7.26 -24.06 70.48
C THR A 62 5.82 -23.71 70.82
N GLU A 63 5.63 -22.87 71.82
CA GLU A 63 4.31 -22.37 72.23
C GLU A 63 4.13 -20.92 71.78
N THR A 64 3.04 -20.62 71.10
CA THR A 64 2.65 -19.25 70.71
C THR A 64 1.14 -19.13 70.91
N ASN A 65 0.69 -18.10 71.63
CA ASN A 65 -0.73 -17.90 71.97
C ASN A 65 -1.41 -19.15 72.57
N ASN A 66 -0.73 -19.86 73.46
CA ASN A 66 -1.22 -21.08 74.12
C ASN A 66 -1.44 -22.28 73.17
N LEU A 67 -0.92 -22.21 71.94
CA LEU A 67 -0.87 -23.31 70.97
C LEU A 67 0.56 -23.83 70.82
N LEU A 68 0.73 -25.14 70.96
CA LEU A 68 1.98 -25.86 70.74
C LEU A 68 2.18 -26.20 69.26
N SER A 69 3.42 -26.16 68.80
CA SER A 69 3.82 -26.41 67.41
C SER A 69 5.15 -27.18 67.35
N LEU A 70 5.33 -28.00 66.33
CA LEU A 70 6.57 -28.72 66.08
C LEU A 70 7.55 -27.86 65.27
N ARG A 71 8.84 -27.86 65.65
CA ARG A 71 9.95 -27.33 64.85
C ARG A 71 10.94 -28.44 64.51
N PHE A 72 11.20 -28.56 63.22
CA PHE A 72 12.13 -29.55 62.65
C PHE A 72 13.51 -28.93 62.40
N PRO A 73 14.60 -29.61 62.76
CA PRO A 73 15.95 -29.25 62.31
C PRO A 73 16.10 -29.40 60.79
N GLU A 74 16.85 -28.50 60.13
CA GLU A 74 17.04 -28.52 58.67
C GLU A 74 17.56 -29.85 58.11
N ASN A 75 18.46 -30.52 58.85
CA ASN A 75 19.13 -31.75 58.40
C ASN A 75 18.52 -33.04 58.96
N LEU A 76 17.35 -32.97 59.63
CA LEU A 76 16.72 -34.16 60.18
C LEU A 76 15.99 -34.95 59.09
N ALA A 77 16.38 -36.22 58.89
CA ALA A 77 15.68 -37.11 57.98
C ALA A 77 14.22 -37.30 58.41
N ARG A 78 13.30 -37.05 57.48
CA ARG A 78 11.86 -37.15 57.71
C ARG A 78 11.34 -38.52 57.26
N ALA A 79 10.24 -38.98 57.85
CA ALA A 79 9.52 -40.19 57.45
C ALA A 79 8.17 -39.82 56.80
N ASP A 80 7.39 -40.80 56.36
CA ASP A 80 6.13 -40.57 55.65
C ASP A 80 4.95 -40.31 56.61
N VAL A 81 3.97 -39.53 56.13
CA VAL A 81 2.64 -39.39 56.70
C VAL A 81 1.62 -39.89 55.68
N ARG A 82 0.69 -40.76 56.10
CA ARG A 82 -0.40 -41.28 55.26
C ARG A 82 -1.74 -41.11 55.93
N LEU A 83 -2.68 -40.49 55.22
CA LEU A 83 -4.09 -40.35 55.58
C LEU A 83 -4.91 -41.13 54.54
N THR A 84 -5.68 -42.12 54.98
CA THR A 84 -6.43 -43.04 54.10
C THR A 84 -7.77 -43.42 54.75
N ASP A 85 -8.62 -44.14 54.03
CA ASP A 85 -9.93 -44.62 54.50
C ASP A 85 -10.77 -43.51 55.16
N THR A 86 -11.05 -42.40 54.46
CA THR A 86 -11.91 -41.29 54.97
C THR A 86 -11.38 -40.60 56.24
N THR A 87 -10.07 -40.49 56.39
CA THR A 87 -9.46 -39.81 57.55
C THR A 87 -9.70 -38.31 57.51
N THR A 88 -10.14 -37.69 58.61
CA THR A 88 -10.37 -36.23 58.70
C THR A 88 -9.53 -35.58 59.80
N LEU A 89 -8.86 -34.48 59.45
CA LEU A 89 -8.28 -33.50 60.38
C LEU A 89 -9.15 -32.24 60.37
N ASP A 90 -9.82 -31.89 61.48
CA ASP A 90 -10.79 -30.78 61.53
C ASP A 90 -10.45 -29.76 62.63
N VAL A 91 -10.14 -28.53 62.24
CA VAL A 91 -9.85 -27.39 63.13
C VAL A 91 -10.79 -26.21 62.92
N ARG A 92 -11.89 -26.38 62.17
CA ARG A 92 -12.81 -25.29 61.84
C ARG A 92 -13.42 -24.65 63.09
N ALA A 93 -13.50 -23.32 63.10
CA ALA A 93 -14.01 -22.54 64.23
C ALA A 93 -14.58 -21.18 63.78
N ASN A 94 -15.18 -20.42 64.70
CA ASN A 94 -15.57 -19.02 64.45
C ASN A 94 -14.35 -18.13 64.17
N ASN A 95 -13.18 -18.46 64.73
CA ASN A 95 -11.93 -17.73 64.58
C ASN A 95 -10.74 -18.68 64.78
N GLY A 96 -9.63 -18.54 64.04
CA GLY A 96 -8.42 -19.35 64.18
C GLY A 96 -8.53 -20.77 63.60
N GLY A 97 -7.68 -21.69 64.10
CA GLY A 97 -7.63 -23.09 63.67
C GLY A 97 -6.50 -23.39 62.69
N ASP A 98 -5.43 -24.04 63.15
CA ASP A 98 -4.25 -24.36 62.32
C ASP A 98 -4.09 -25.87 62.08
N ILE A 99 -3.70 -26.26 60.86
CA ILE A 99 -3.19 -27.61 60.55
C ILE A 99 -1.76 -27.50 60.05
N ALA A 100 -0.83 -28.28 60.60
CA ALA A 100 0.53 -28.37 60.11
C ALA A 100 0.95 -29.84 59.94
N ILE A 101 1.57 -30.19 58.82
CA ILE A 101 2.16 -31.52 58.60
C ILE A 101 3.58 -31.37 58.05
N THR A 102 4.55 -31.99 58.70
CA THR A 102 5.96 -32.01 58.26
C THR A 102 6.46 -33.44 58.11
N ALA A 103 6.86 -33.83 56.89
CA ALA A 103 7.18 -35.22 56.54
C ALA A 103 8.20 -35.32 55.38
N GLN A 104 8.58 -36.55 55.00
CA GLN A 104 9.25 -36.84 53.73
C GLN A 104 8.20 -36.87 52.61
N ASN A 105 7.22 -37.77 52.71
CA ASN A 105 6.04 -37.76 51.85
C ASN A 105 4.77 -37.57 52.68
N ILE A 106 3.76 -36.92 52.09
CA ILE A 106 2.42 -36.79 52.67
C ILE A 106 1.43 -37.34 51.63
N ASP A 107 0.84 -38.50 51.89
CA ASP A 107 -0.20 -39.06 51.04
C ASP A 107 -1.58 -38.82 51.70
N ILE A 108 -2.50 -38.16 50.99
CA ILE A 108 -3.89 -37.90 51.39
C ILE A 108 -4.78 -38.60 50.36
N LEU A 109 -5.34 -39.74 50.73
CA LEU A 109 -5.98 -40.67 49.81
C LEU A 109 -7.38 -41.06 50.29
N GLU A 110 -8.17 -41.66 49.39
CA GLU A 110 -9.45 -42.31 49.71
C GLU A 110 -10.42 -41.40 50.50
N GLU A 111 -10.81 -40.27 49.89
CA GLU A 111 -11.74 -39.28 50.45
C GLU A 111 -11.28 -38.69 51.81
N SER A 112 -9.97 -38.68 52.08
CA SER A 112 -9.43 -38.07 53.30
C SER A 112 -9.45 -36.54 53.23
N GLU A 113 -9.67 -35.89 54.38
CA GLU A 113 -9.96 -34.46 54.46
C GLU A 113 -9.08 -33.71 55.47
N LEU A 114 -8.55 -32.55 55.08
CA LEU A 114 -7.93 -31.55 55.95
C LEU A 114 -8.80 -30.31 55.95
N LEU A 115 -9.44 -30.00 57.08
CA LEU A 115 -10.47 -28.98 57.19
C LEU A 115 -10.05 -27.89 58.20
N ALA A 116 -9.71 -26.72 57.68
CA ALA A 116 -9.64 -25.45 58.41
C ALA A 116 -10.70 -24.48 57.85
N GLY A 117 -10.79 -23.26 58.38
CA GLY A 117 -11.78 -22.28 57.94
C GLY A 117 -12.92 -22.04 58.93
N ILE A 118 -13.94 -21.33 58.46
CA ILE A 118 -15.15 -20.99 59.23
C ILE A 118 -16.27 -21.90 58.74
N SER A 119 -16.87 -22.70 59.63
CA SER A 119 -17.95 -23.62 59.22
C SER A 119 -19.24 -22.90 58.84
N GLU A 120 -20.17 -23.63 58.21
CA GLU A 120 -21.48 -23.10 57.80
C GLU A 120 -22.22 -22.37 58.94
N GLY A 121 -22.69 -21.15 58.66
CA GLY A 121 -23.45 -20.32 59.60
C GLY A 121 -22.69 -19.80 60.82
N LEU A 122 -21.37 -19.96 60.85
CA LEU A 122 -20.49 -19.49 61.93
C LEU A 122 -19.86 -18.13 61.61
N GLY A 123 -19.16 -17.57 62.60
CA GLY A 123 -18.36 -16.34 62.45
C GLY A 123 -19.12 -15.02 62.58
N PHE A 124 -18.37 -13.92 62.51
CA PHE A 124 -18.82 -12.53 62.63
C PHE A 124 -17.92 -11.62 61.75
N PRO A 125 -18.25 -10.33 61.53
CA PRO A 125 -17.56 -9.48 60.55
C PRO A 125 -16.02 -9.35 60.68
N ASP A 126 -15.44 -9.68 61.82
CA ASP A 126 -13.99 -9.63 62.09
C ASP A 126 -13.36 -11.03 62.27
N SER A 127 -14.12 -12.11 62.04
CA SER A 127 -13.62 -13.48 62.13
C SER A 127 -12.54 -13.75 61.09
N GLN A 128 -11.45 -14.40 61.50
CA GLN A 128 -10.35 -14.83 60.64
C GLN A 128 -10.02 -16.28 60.92
N ALA A 129 -10.07 -17.16 59.91
CA ALA A 129 -9.61 -18.53 60.06
C ALA A 129 -8.08 -18.63 60.15
N GLY A 130 -7.59 -19.70 60.81
CA GLY A 130 -6.17 -20.07 60.84
C GLY A 130 -5.72 -20.80 59.57
N ASP A 131 -4.49 -21.32 59.54
CA ASP A 131 -3.84 -21.73 58.28
C ASP A 131 -3.59 -23.24 58.17
N ILE A 132 -3.47 -23.73 56.93
CA ILE A 132 -2.97 -25.07 56.63
C ILE A 132 -1.55 -24.98 56.06
N ARG A 133 -0.60 -25.69 56.67
CA ARG A 133 0.81 -25.72 56.25
C ARG A 133 1.32 -27.13 56.04
N LEU A 134 1.67 -27.49 54.80
CA LEU A 134 2.31 -28.76 54.47
C LEU A 134 3.76 -28.56 54.05
N ASN A 135 4.68 -29.28 54.70
CA ASN A 135 6.11 -29.25 54.39
C ASN A 135 6.66 -30.67 54.20
N ALA A 136 6.73 -31.10 52.95
CA ALA A 136 7.33 -32.37 52.54
C ALA A 136 8.71 -32.15 51.91
N THR A 137 9.67 -33.05 52.12
CA THR A 137 10.93 -33.00 51.36
C THR A 137 10.87 -33.80 50.05
N GLY A 138 9.90 -34.70 49.93
CA GLY A 138 9.64 -35.58 48.79
C GLY A 138 8.37 -35.18 48.04
N ALA A 139 7.28 -35.92 48.23
CA ALA A 139 6.02 -35.69 47.52
C ALA A 139 4.82 -35.45 48.44
N ILE A 140 3.88 -34.64 47.98
CA ILE A 140 2.52 -34.54 48.52
C ILE A 140 1.59 -35.07 47.44
N ARG A 141 0.79 -36.09 47.77
CA ARG A 141 -0.14 -36.72 46.82
C ARG A 141 -1.56 -36.66 47.34
N MET A 142 -2.45 -36.14 46.52
CA MET A 142 -3.90 -36.14 46.74
C MET A 142 -4.59 -36.92 45.62
N ASN A 143 -5.36 -37.93 46.00
CA ASN A 143 -6.02 -38.84 45.06
C ASN A 143 -7.37 -39.30 45.62
N GLN A 144 -8.24 -39.81 44.75
CA GLN A 144 -9.53 -40.42 45.06
C GLN A 144 -10.41 -39.46 45.88
N GLU A 145 -10.77 -38.32 45.28
CA GLU A 145 -11.70 -37.33 45.86
C GLU A 145 -11.27 -36.75 47.23
N SER A 146 -9.97 -36.78 47.54
CA SER A 146 -9.44 -36.23 48.79
C SER A 146 -9.48 -34.70 48.82
N ARG A 147 -9.64 -34.10 50.00
CA ARG A 147 -9.82 -32.64 50.15
C ARG A 147 -8.86 -31.99 51.14
N MET A 148 -8.42 -30.78 50.80
CA MET A 148 -7.76 -29.85 51.70
C MET A 148 -8.45 -28.50 51.58
N SER A 149 -9.10 -28.05 52.63
CA SER A 149 -9.99 -26.89 52.58
C SER A 149 -9.72 -25.94 53.74
N ASN A 150 -9.50 -24.67 53.44
CA ASN A 150 -9.47 -23.57 54.38
C ASN A 150 -10.45 -22.49 53.93
N THR A 151 -11.74 -22.70 54.20
CA THR A 151 -12.82 -21.98 53.51
C THR A 151 -13.73 -21.23 54.46
N VAL A 152 -14.38 -20.17 53.97
CA VAL A 152 -15.55 -19.58 54.64
C VAL A 152 -16.78 -20.37 54.19
N GLY A 153 -17.44 -21.10 55.08
CA GLY A 153 -18.59 -21.94 54.75
C GLY A 153 -19.85 -21.14 54.36
N SER A 154 -20.84 -21.82 53.80
CA SER A 154 -22.10 -21.16 53.40
C SER A 154 -22.77 -20.45 54.58
N ASN A 155 -23.31 -19.25 54.33
CA ASN A 155 -23.91 -18.38 55.36
C ASN A 155 -22.95 -17.99 56.52
N ALA A 156 -21.67 -18.34 56.47
CA ALA A 156 -20.69 -17.91 57.46
C ALA A 156 -20.25 -16.47 57.19
N ILE A 157 -19.71 -15.79 58.20
CA ILE A 157 -19.18 -14.44 58.09
C ILE A 157 -17.73 -14.41 58.61
N GLY A 158 -16.81 -13.86 57.83
CA GLY A 158 -15.38 -13.74 58.15
C GLY A 158 -14.50 -14.11 56.97
N ASN A 159 -13.19 -14.09 57.16
CA ASN A 159 -12.22 -14.36 56.09
C ASN A 159 -11.57 -15.75 56.27
N ALA A 160 -11.30 -16.42 55.16
CA ALA A 160 -10.56 -17.67 55.13
C ALA A 160 -9.07 -17.45 55.49
N GLY A 161 -8.43 -18.51 55.99
CA GLY A 161 -6.99 -18.50 56.25
C GLY A 161 -6.19 -18.99 55.04
N ASP A 162 -4.87 -18.92 55.15
CA ASP A 162 -4.00 -19.25 54.04
C ASP A 162 -3.71 -20.77 53.96
N ILE A 163 -3.31 -21.22 52.77
CA ILE A 163 -2.76 -22.56 52.53
C ILE A 163 -1.33 -22.43 51.99
N GLU A 164 -0.36 -23.03 52.68
CA GLU A 164 1.06 -23.01 52.31
C GLU A 164 1.58 -24.43 52.09
N ILE A 165 2.12 -24.69 50.90
CA ILE A 165 2.63 -26.01 50.49
C ILE A 165 4.09 -25.86 50.04
N THR A 166 4.98 -26.63 50.66
CA THR A 166 6.37 -26.79 50.22
C THR A 166 6.67 -28.28 50.03
N THR A 167 7.09 -28.67 48.84
CA THR A 167 7.34 -30.08 48.49
C THR A 167 8.37 -30.23 47.36
N GLY A 168 8.86 -31.45 47.09
CA GLY A 168 9.55 -31.74 45.82
C GLY A 168 8.55 -31.95 44.68
N THR A 169 7.44 -32.64 44.94
CA THR A 169 6.34 -32.86 43.99
C THR A 169 5.00 -32.66 44.67
N LEU A 170 4.09 -31.93 44.03
CA LEU A 170 2.67 -31.86 44.41
C LEU A 170 1.85 -32.51 43.29
N GLN A 171 1.06 -33.53 43.62
CA GLN A 171 0.15 -34.19 42.69
C GLN A 171 -1.28 -34.13 43.24
N VAL A 172 -2.19 -33.56 42.45
CA VAL A 172 -3.62 -33.48 42.73
C VAL A 172 -4.35 -34.18 41.59
N SER A 173 -5.03 -35.29 41.88
CA SER A 173 -5.59 -36.16 40.84
C SER A 173 -6.93 -36.79 41.23
N ASN A 174 -7.67 -37.30 40.22
CA ASN A 174 -8.92 -38.04 40.35
C ASN A 174 -9.94 -37.36 41.29
N GLY A 175 -10.32 -36.13 40.96
CA GLY A 175 -11.35 -35.37 41.69
C GLY A 175 -10.89 -34.74 43.02
N SER A 176 -9.62 -34.88 43.39
CA SER A 176 -9.09 -34.28 44.62
C SER A 176 -9.00 -32.75 44.54
N GLN A 177 -9.16 -32.06 45.68
CA GLN A 177 -9.27 -30.60 45.72
C GLN A 177 -8.43 -29.95 46.82
N ILE A 178 -7.81 -28.82 46.50
CA ILE A 178 -7.18 -27.89 47.45
C ILE A 178 -7.89 -26.54 47.32
N SER A 179 -8.51 -26.04 48.39
CA SER A 179 -9.36 -24.84 48.33
C SER A 179 -9.14 -23.90 49.50
N ALA A 180 -8.88 -22.63 49.20
CA ALA A 180 -8.93 -21.49 50.13
C ALA A 180 -10.13 -20.56 49.81
N SER A 181 -11.20 -21.08 49.21
CA SER A 181 -12.35 -20.30 48.70
C SER A 181 -13.28 -19.75 49.79
N THR A 182 -14.14 -18.80 49.41
CA THR A 182 -15.26 -18.31 50.23
C THR A 182 -16.61 -18.75 49.66
N PHE A 183 -17.44 -19.39 50.47
CA PHE A 183 -18.84 -19.76 50.21
C PHE A 183 -19.84 -18.88 50.99
N GLY A 184 -19.34 -17.98 51.85
CA GLY A 184 -20.12 -17.14 52.76
C GLY A 184 -19.89 -15.65 52.50
N GLN A 185 -19.87 -14.86 53.57
CA GLN A 185 -19.59 -13.42 53.52
C GLN A 185 -18.18 -13.13 54.07
N GLY A 186 -17.28 -12.68 53.22
CA GLY A 186 -15.88 -12.34 53.52
C GLY A 186 -14.92 -12.97 52.52
N ASP A 187 -13.65 -12.59 52.62
CA ASP A 187 -12.65 -12.88 51.59
C ASP A 187 -12.13 -14.32 51.65
N GLY A 188 -11.73 -14.85 50.49
CA GLY A 188 -10.97 -16.10 50.40
C GLY A 188 -9.58 -15.96 51.04
N GLY A 189 -8.87 -17.08 51.18
CA GLY A 189 -7.49 -17.13 51.66
C GLY A 189 -6.47 -17.14 50.53
N ARG A 190 -5.21 -16.80 50.82
CA ARG A 190 -4.12 -16.95 49.86
C ARG A 190 -3.65 -18.39 49.80
N LEU A 191 -3.22 -18.81 48.62
CA LEU A 191 -2.67 -20.15 48.41
C LEU A 191 -1.28 -20.05 47.79
N SER A 192 -0.29 -20.66 48.44
CA SER A 192 1.13 -20.54 48.07
C SER A 192 1.76 -21.92 47.95
N ILE A 193 2.15 -22.29 46.73
CA ILE A 193 2.80 -23.57 46.41
C ILE A 193 4.24 -23.30 45.98
N SER A 194 5.18 -24.00 46.63
CA SER A 194 6.58 -24.10 46.19
C SER A 194 6.92 -25.57 46.00
N ALA A 195 7.19 -25.99 44.76
CA ALA A 195 7.48 -27.37 44.41
C ALA A 195 8.57 -27.50 43.34
N GLY A 196 9.14 -28.69 43.15
CA GLY A 196 9.85 -28.99 41.90
C GLY A 196 8.86 -29.22 40.76
N VAL A 197 7.86 -30.06 41.00
CA VAL A 197 6.81 -30.39 40.02
C VAL A 197 5.43 -30.20 40.65
N VAL A 198 4.51 -29.56 39.91
CA VAL A 198 3.09 -29.47 40.26
C VAL A 198 2.27 -30.12 39.16
N GLU A 199 1.47 -31.12 39.51
CA GLU A 199 0.57 -31.84 38.60
C GLU A 199 -0.88 -31.71 39.09
N VAL A 200 -1.77 -31.24 38.22
CA VAL A 200 -3.22 -31.23 38.44
C VAL A 200 -3.88 -31.99 37.31
N ILE A 201 -4.34 -33.21 37.58
CA ILE A 201 -4.68 -34.19 36.53
C ILE A 201 -6.09 -34.74 36.71
N GLY A 202 -6.91 -34.54 35.68
CA GLY A 202 -8.13 -35.31 35.46
C GLY A 202 -9.35 -34.88 36.24
N SER A 203 -10.37 -35.74 36.18
CA SER A 203 -11.51 -35.81 37.09
C SER A 203 -11.65 -37.23 37.64
N ASP A 204 -12.52 -37.40 38.61
CA ASP A 204 -13.03 -38.73 38.94
C ASP A 204 -14.01 -39.26 37.85
N GLY A 205 -14.56 -40.46 38.09
CA GLY A 205 -15.49 -41.12 37.17
C GLY A 205 -16.88 -40.47 37.08
N ASP A 206 -17.20 -39.57 38.00
CA ASP A 206 -18.47 -38.82 38.05
C ASP A 206 -18.32 -37.42 37.43
N GLY A 207 -17.10 -37.05 37.04
CA GLY A 207 -16.78 -35.78 36.38
C GLY A 207 -16.33 -34.69 37.35
N ASN A 208 -16.13 -34.96 38.64
CA ASN A 208 -15.58 -33.95 39.56
C ASN A 208 -14.11 -33.73 39.23
N VAL A 209 -13.77 -32.49 38.92
CA VAL A 209 -12.44 -32.12 38.43
C VAL A 209 -11.42 -32.02 39.57
N SER A 210 -10.17 -32.35 39.29
CA SER A 210 -9.06 -32.04 40.19
C SER A 210 -8.79 -30.53 40.18
N LEU A 211 -8.81 -29.91 41.37
CA LEU A 211 -8.88 -28.46 41.51
C LEU A 211 -7.90 -27.93 42.55
N ILE A 212 -7.22 -26.82 42.21
CA ILE A 212 -6.56 -25.94 43.17
C ILE A 212 -7.22 -24.56 43.08
N ALA A 213 -7.84 -24.08 44.16
CA ALA A 213 -8.71 -22.91 44.12
C ALA A 213 -8.50 -21.92 45.28
N ALA A 214 -8.67 -20.64 44.96
CA ALA A 214 -8.88 -19.55 45.92
C ALA A 214 -9.95 -18.60 45.35
N GLN A 215 -11.20 -19.04 45.37
CA GLN A 215 -12.31 -18.45 44.61
C GLN A 215 -13.37 -17.78 45.50
N VAL A 216 -14.25 -17.01 44.87
CA VAL A 216 -15.55 -16.62 45.43
C VAL A 216 -16.60 -17.55 44.85
N GLU A 217 -17.29 -18.33 45.67
CA GLU A 217 -18.21 -19.37 45.21
C GLU A 217 -19.62 -18.83 44.98
N SER A 218 -20.46 -19.62 44.32
CA SER A 218 -21.85 -19.24 44.02
C SER A 218 -22.63 -18.84 45.28
N GLY A 219 -23.20 -17.62 45.26
CA GLY A 219 -23.96 -17.06 46.38
C GLY A 219 -23.11 -16.46 47.51
N ALA A 220 -21.78 -16.51 47.41
CA ALA A 220 -20.87 -15.86 48.35
C ALA A 220 -20.74 -14.35 48.06
N THR A 221 -20.27 -13.60 49.05
CA THR A 221 -19.90 -12.18 48.90
C THR A 221 -18.55 -11.91 49.54
N GLY A 222 -17.56 -11.49 48.76
CA GLY A 222 -16.18 -11.25 49.20
C GLY A 222 -15.22 -11.29 48.02
N ASP A 223 -13.94 -11.04 48.24
CA ASP A 223 -12.94 -11.08 47.17
C ASP A 223 -12.07 -12.35 47.23
N ALA A 224 -11.76 -12.91 46.07
CA ALA A 224 -10.76 -13.95 45.92
C ALA A 224 -9.35 -13.35 46.09
N GLN A 225 -8.44 -14.14 46.66
CA GLN A 225 -7.08 -13.71 46.97
C GLN A 225 -6.03 -14.32 46.05
N THR A 226 -4.76 -13.97 46.26
CA THR A 226 -3.66 -14.44 45.41
C THR A 226 -3.41 -15.95 45.55
N LEU A 227 -3.30 -16.63 44.41
CA LEU A 227 -2.73 -17.97 44.27
C LEU A 227 -1.34 -17.85 43.62
N ARG A 228 -0.30 -18.33 44.30
CA ARG A 228 1.09 -18.31 43.82
C ARG A 228 1.62 -19.73 43.66
N ILE A 229 2.19 -20.02 42.49
CA ILE A 229 2.90 -21.27 42.18
C ILE A 229 4.33 -20.93 41.78
N ASP A 230 5.29 -21.51 42.50
CA ASP A 230 6.72 -21.49 42.21
C ASP A 230 7.16 -22.94 41.99
N ALA A 231 7.40 -23.31 40.74
CA ALA A 231 7.69 -24.68 40.32
C ALA A 231 8.88 -24.73 39.35
N GLN A 232 9.46 -25.90 39.11
CA GLN A 232 10.26 -26.12 37.90
C GLN A 232 9.35 -26.50 36.74
N GLN A 233 8.37 -27.37 36.99
CA GLN A 233 7.40 -27.82 36.00
C GLN A 233 5.97 -27.72 36.55
N LEU A 234 5.06 -27.16 35.77
CA LEU A 234 3.62 -27.14 36.03
C LEU A 234 2.88 -27.87 34.91
N VAL A 235 2.11 -28.89 35.28
CA VAL A 235 1.34 -29.72 34.35
C VAL A 235 -0.13 -29.72 34.78
N VAL A 236 -1.02 -29.25 33.90
CA VAL A 236 -2.46 -29.25 34.11
C VAL A 236 -3.12 -29.97 32.94
N GLN A 237 -3.71 -31.13 33.18
CA GLN A 237 -4.14 -32.03 32.11
C GLN A 237 -5.48 -32.72 32.34
N ASN A 238 -6.13 -33.11 31.25
CA ASN A 238 -7.35 -33.95 31.22
C ASN A 238 -8.53 -33.36 32.01
N GLY A 239 -8.69 -32.04 32.03
CA GLY A 239 -9.74 -31.34 32.76
C GLY A 239 -9.41 -30.92 34.20
N GLY A 240 -8.13 -30.99 34.60
CA GLY A 240 -7.67 -30.37 35.85
C GLY A 240 -7.68 -28.83 35.78
N PHE A 241 -7.90 -28.17 36.92
CA PHE A 241 -8.01 -26.70 37.01
C PHE A 241 -7.18 -26.09 38.13
N ILE A 242 -6.65 -24.89 37.84
CA ILE A 242 -6.14 -23.96 38.86
C ILE A 242 -6.87 -22.65 38.68
N SER A 243 -7.58 -22.18 39.71
CA SER A 243 -8.51 -21.08 39.52
C SER A 243 -8.65 -20.14 40.71
N VAL A 244 -8.74 -18.85 40.39
CA VAL A 244 -9.01 -17.73 41.31
C VAL A 244 -10.26 -16.95 40.88
N SER A 245 -11.15 -17.60 40.13
CA SER A 245 -12.39 -17.01 39.61
C SER A 245 -13.38 -16.55 40.70
N THR A 246 -14.35 -15.75 40.28
CA THR A 246 -15.54 -15.38 41.07
C THR A 246 -16.81 -15.95 40.42
N PHE A 247 -17.60 -16.68 41.19
CA PHE A 247 -18.92 -17.23 40.87
C PHE A 247 -20.03 -16.53 41.67
N GLY A 248 -19.66 -15.60 42.56
CA GLY A 248 -20.57 -14.89 43.46
C GLY A 248 -20.50 -13.38 43.27
N THR A 249 -20.60 -12.62 44.36
CA THR A 249 -20.46 -11.16 44.35
C THR A 249 -19.10 -10.75 44.93
N GLY A 250 -18.24 -10.17 44.09
CA GLY A 250 -16.90 -9.71 44.45
C GLY A 250 -15.87 -10.08 43.38
N ASN A 251 -14.64 -9.58 43.54
CA ASN A 251 -13.61 -9.69 42.51
C ASN A 251 -12.92 -11.05 42.53
N ALA A 252 -12.54 -11.53 41.34
CA ALA A 252 -11.62 -12.64 41.18
C ALA A 252 -10.19 -12.25 41.62
N GLY A 253 -9.39 -13.25 41.99
CA GLY A 253 -8.06 -13.07 42.58
C GLY A 253 -6.92 -12.99 41.56
N ASP A 254 -5.70 -12.84 42.06
CA ASP A 254 -4.48 -12.86 41.23
C ASP A 254 -3.89 -14.29 41.17
N LEU A 255 -3.60 -14.80 39.98
CA LEU A 255 -2.85 -16.04 39.77
C LEU A 255 -1.43 -15.73 39.30
N ARG A 256 -0.42 -16.11 40.07
CA ARG A 256 1.01 -15.89 39.75
C ARG A 256 1.73 -17.21 39.61
N VAL A 257 2.25 -17.48 38.41
CA VAL A 257 2.97 -18.72 38.09
C VAL A 257 4.40 -18.38 37.67
N GLN A 258 5.36 -18.96 38.38
CA GLN A 258 6.76 -18.98 38.03
C GLN A 258 7.18 -20.43 37.86
N ALA A 259 7.46 -20.84 36.63
CA ALA A 259 7.94 -22.17 36.30
C ALA A 259 8.77 -22.15 35.04
N ASP A 260 9.72 -23.09 34.91
CA ASP A 260 10.53 -23.24 33.69
C ASP A 260 9.71 -23.82 32.54
N GLU A 261 8.78 -24.73 32.84
CA GLU A 261 7.94 -25.42 31.86
C GLU A 261 6.49 -25.47 32.34
N ILE A 262 5.56 -25.03 31.50
CA ILE A 262 4.13 -24.99 31.78
C ILE A 262 3.40 -25.69 30.63
N GLU A 263 2.63 -26.72 30.97
CA GLU A 263 1.83 -27.49 30.03
C GLU A 263 0.36 -27.51 30.47
N LEU A 264 -0.51 -26.95 29.62
CA LEU A 264 -1.97 -27.04 29.75
C LEU A 264 -2.48 -27.90 28.60
N ILE A 265 -3.01 -29.09 28.88
CA ILE A 265 -3.33 -30.07 27.83
C ILE A 265 -4.71 -30.68 28.01
N GLY A 266 -5.51 -30.59 26.95
CA GLY A 266 -6.73 -31.37 26.80
C GLY A 266 -7.93 -30.77 27.53
N VAL A 267 -9.00 -31.56 27.50
CA VAL A 267 -10.26 -31.29 28.18
C VAL A 267 -10.66 -32.50 29.04
N ASN A 268 -11.63 -32.30 29.91
CA ASN A 268 -12.28 -33.35 30.64
C ASN A 268 -13.07 -34.26 29.70
N SER A 269 -12.78 -35.56 29.66
CA SER A 269 -13.47 -36.49 28.75
C SER A 269 -14.93 -36.78 29.08
N VAL A 270 -15.42 -36.38 30.26
CA VAL A 270 -16.79 -36.63 30.74
C VAL A 270 -17.68 -35.42 30.50
N ILE A 271 -17.23 -34.24 30.92
CA ILE A 271 -18.02 -33.00 30.92
C ILE A 271 -17.51 -31.92 29.95
N GLY A 272 -16.40 -32.16 29.24
CA GLY A 272 -15.84 -31.25 28.24
C GLY A 272 -15.11 -30.03 28.80
N SER A 273 -15.00 -29.87 30.12
CA SER A 273 -14.35 -28.71 30.72
C SER A 273 -12.85 -28.67 30.43
N PRO A 274 -12.26 -27.53 30.03
CA PRO A 274 -10.88 -27.46 29.57
C PRO A 274 -9.87 -27.63 30.70
N SER A 275 -8.68 -28.19 30.45
CA SER A 275 -7.58 -28.01 31.40
C SER A 275 -7.13 -26.55 31.41
N GLY A 276 -6.89 -25.96 32.57
CA GLY A 276 -6.55 -24.54 32.54
C GLY A 276 -6.18 -23.82 33.82
N LEU A 277 -5.70 -22.60 33.59
CA LEU A 277 -5.42 -21.57 34.58
C LEU A 277 -6.45 -20.45 34.42
N LEU A 278 -7.32 -20.24 35.41
CA LEU A 278 -8.51 -19.39 35.26
C LEU A 278 -8.62 -18.30 36.33
N ALA A 279 -9.04 -17.11 35.91
CA ALA A 279 -9.29 -15.95 36.77
C ALA A 279 -10.54 -15.19 36.29
N ASN A 280 -11.63 -15.92 36.08
CA ASN A 280 -12.82 -15.43 35.39
C ASN A 280 -13.82 -14.76 36.33
N VAL A 281 -14.70 -13.93 35.78
CA VAL A 281 -16.04 -13.66 36.34
C VAL A 281 -16.99 -14.66 35.70
N ASP A 282 -17.56 -15.59 36.47
CA ASP A 282 -18.42 -16.64 35.93
C ASP A 282 -19.84 -16.14 35.64
N THR A 283 -20.66 -17.01 35.05
CA THR A 283 -22.07 -16.77 34.75
C THR A 283 -22.82 -16.39 36.03
N ASP A 284 -23.69 -15.39 35.94
CA ASP A 284 -24.47 -14.84 37.07
C ASP A 284 -23.63 -14.19 38.19
N ALA A 285 -22.30 -14.18 38.08
CA ALA A 285 -21.42 -13.51 39.04
C ALA A 285 -21.34 -11.99 38.77
N THR A 286 -20.98 -11.22 39.79
CA THR A 286 -20.77 -9.77 39.69
C THR A 286 -19.43 -9.38 40.32
N GLY A 287 -18.53 -8.80 39.55
CA GLY A 287 -17.20 -8.40 40.02
C GLY A 287 -16.22 -8.19 38.87
N ARG A 288 -14.96 -7.86 39.18
CA ARG A 288 -13.90 -7.79 38.16
C ARG A 288 -13.16 -9.12 38.05
N GLY A 289 -12.76 -9.46 36.83
CA GLY A 289 -11.89 -10.60 36.53
C GLY A 289 -10.51 -10.42 37.16
N GLY A 290 -9.86 -11.55 37.44
CA GLY A 290 -8.59 -11.62 38.14
C GLY A 290 -7.40 -11.54 37.20
N ASN A 291 -6.21 -11.22 37.71
CA ASN A 291 -5.02 -11.11 36.84
C ASN A 291 -4.22 -12.40 36.85
N ILE A 292 -3.78 -12.85 35.67
CA ILE A 292 -2.86 -13.98 35.55
C ILE A 292 -1.49 -13.48 35.07
N ARG A 293 -0.45 -13.83 35.83
CA ARG A 293 0.95 -13.50 35.51
C ARG A 293 1.80 -14.75 35.44
N ILE A 294 2.37 -15.00 34.27
CA ILE A 294 3.38 -16.05 34.03
C ILE A 294 4.73 -15.38 33.85
N SER A 295 5.75 -15.83 34.57
CA SER A 295 7.10 -15.27 34.47
C SER A 295 8.20 -16.34 34.56
N GLY A 296 9.23 -16.21 33.73
CA GLY A 296 10.45 -17.01 33.80
C GLY A 296 10.35 -18.37 33.12
N ALA A 297 9.33 -18.61 32.28
CA ALA A 297 9.18 -19.87 31.58
C ALA A 297 10.11 -19.97 30.37
N ARG A 298 10.68 -21.14 30.15
CA ARG A 298 11.34 -21.51 28.88
C ARG A 298 10.29 -21.89 27.83
N ARG A 299 9.21 -22.54 28.26
CA ARG A 299 8.13 -23.01 27.38
C ARG A 299 6.78 -22.92 28.09
N LEU A 300 5.81 -22.32 27.42
CA LEU A 300 4.39 -22.40 27.73
C LEU A 300 3.68 -23.10 26.56
N LEU A 301 3.05 -24.25 26.83
CA LEU A 301 2.24 -24.99 25.87
C LEU A 301 0.77 -24.97 26.31
N VAL A 302 -0.12 -24.58 25.40
CA VAL A 302 -1.58 -24.70 25.53
C VAL A 302 -2.10 -25.52 24.36
N GLU A 303 -2.59 -26.73 24.63
CA GLU A 303 -2.89 -27.72 23.59
C GLU A 303 -4.20 -28.49 23.82
N GLY A 304 -4.86 -28.89 22.73
CA GLY A 304 -5.98 -29.84 22.75
C GLY A 304 -7.26 -29.32 23.42
N GLY A 305 -7.58 -28.02 23.26
CA GLY A 305 -8.73 -27.37 23.89
C GLY A 305 -8.49 -26.84 25.30
N ALA A 306 -7.25 -26.88 25.80
CA ALA A 306 -6.88 -26.25 27.07
C ALA A 306 -7.02 -24.72 27.04
N ALA A 307 -7.21 -24.10 28.20
CA ALA A 307 -7.50 -22.67 28.34
C ALA A 307 -6.60 -21.97 29.38
N LEU A 308 -6.11 -20.78 29.03
CA LEU A 308 -5.49 -19.80 29.93
C LEU A 308 -6.32 -18.52 29.90
N GLY A 309 -7.16 -18.30 30.92
CA GLY A 309 -8.30 -17.38 30.81
C GLY A 309 -8.45 -16.40 31.98
N ALA A 310 -8.65 -15.12 31.65
CA ALA A 310 -9.05 -14.05 32.59
C ALA A 310 -10.29 -13.32 32.05
N SER A 311 -11.32 -14.06 31.70
CA SER A 311 -12.48 -13.58 30.94
C SER A 311 -13.70 -13.27 31.83
N THR A 312 -14.68 -12.56 31.28
CA THR A 312 -15.97 -12.32 31.96
C THR A 312 -17.10 -13.07 31.24
N PHE A 313 -17.92 -13.77 32.01
CA PHE A 313 -19.15 -14.47 31.62
C PHE A 313 -20.39 -13.88 32.35
N GLY A 314 -20.16 -13.04 33.36
CA GLY A 314 -21.19 -12.38 34.17
C GLY A 314 -21.19 -10.86 34.02
N GLU A 315 -21.35 -10.14 35.13
CA GLU A 315 -21.34 -8.67 35.18
C GLU A 315 -20.03 -8.13 35.76
N GLY A 316 -19.30 -7.37 34.94
CA GLY A 316 -18.08 -6.66 35.27
C GLY A 316 -16.93 -6.99 34.32
N ASP A 317 -15.88 -6.18 34.40
CA ASP A 317 -14.75 -6.21 33.47
C ASP A 317 -13.96 -7.53 33.57
N ALA A 318 -13.41 -7.98 32.44
CA ALA A 318 -12.45 -9.08 32.41
C ALA A 318 -11.15 -8.73 33.18
N GLY A 319 -10.29 -9.72 33.39
CA GLY A 319 -8.98 -9.55 34.02
C GLY A 319 -7.83 -9.37 33.03
N THR A 320 -6.62 -9.08 33.52
CA THR A 320 -5.43 -8.95 32.67
C THR A 320 -4.59 -10.21 32.60
N LEU A 321 -3.90 -10.40 31.47
CA LEU A 321 -2.98 -11.51 31.23
C LEU A 321 -1.59 -10.96 30.89
N SER A 322 -0.56 -11.40 31.61
CA SER A 322 0.84 -11.06 31.33
C SER A 322 1.69 -12.32 31.28
N ILE A 323 2.20 -12.64 30.10
CA ILE A 323 2.98 -13.85 29.84
C ILE A 323 4.40 -13.44 29.44
N ALA A 324 5.39 -13.94 30.17
CA ALA A 324 6.81 -13.81 29.84
C ALA A 324 7.46 -15.20 29.80
N ALA A 325 7.76 -15.69 28.59
CA ALA A 325 8.30 -17.02 28.35
C ALA A 325 9.21 -17.05 27.11
N GLU A 326 10.27 -17.86 27.03
CA GLU A 326 11.09 -17.94 25.80
C GLU A 326 10.27 -18.42 24.60
N ILE A 327 9.46 -19.48 24.77
CA ILE A 327 8.59 -20.04 23.73
C ILE A 327 7.14 -20.10 24.25
N VAL A 328 6.20 -19.59 23.45
CA VAL A 328 4.76 -19.75 23.68
C VAL A 328 4.15 -20.50 22.50
N GLU A 329 3.47 -21.61 22.76
CA GLU A 329 2.79 -22.44 21.75
C GLU A 329 1.31 -22.60 22.11
N VAL A 330 0.42 -22.26 21.19
CA VAL A 330 -1.03 -22.48 21.29
C VAL A 330 -1.47 -23.33 20.11
N ARG A 331 -1.91 -24.57 20.37
CA ARG A 331 -2.08 -25.59 19.32
C ARG A 331 -3.38 -26.35 19.41
N GLY A 332 -4.05 -26.46 18.26
CA GLY A 332 -5.15 -27.40 18.10
C GLY A 332 -6.46 -26.95 18.73
N SER A 333 -7.38 -27.91 18.78
CA SER A 333 -8.71 -27.84 19.36
C SER A 333 -9.02 -29.15 20.08
N ASP A 334 -10.10 -29.20 20.85
CA ASP A 334 -10.63 -30.46 21.37
C ASP A 334 -11.42 -31.25 20.31
N GLY A 335 -11.97 -32.40 20.71
CA GLY A 335 -12.72 -33.29 19.83
C GLY A 335 -14.02 -32.70 19.28
N ASP A 336 -14.55 -31.64 19.90
CA ASP A 336 -15.76 -30.92 19.48
C ASP A 336 -15.43 -29.65 18.68
N GLY A 337 -14.13 -29.36 18.50
CA GLY A 337 -13.62 -28.24 17.74
C GLY A 337 -13.45 -26.95 18.56
N PHE A 338 -13.55 -26.99 19.89
CA PHE A 338 -13.23 -25.84 20.73
C PHE A 338 -11.72 -25.58 20.72
N PRO A 339 -11.26 -24.37 20.41
CA PRO A 339 -9.85 -24.08 20.23
C PRO A 339 -9.09 -24.14 21.56
N SER A 340 -7.81 -24.48 21.50
CA SER A 340 -6.88 -24.11 22.57
C SER A 340 -6.76 -22.59 22.63
N GLU A 341 -6.92 -22.00 23.82
CA GLU A 341 -7.08 -20.56 23.94
C GLU A 341 -6.25 -19.90 25.06
N ILE A 342 -5.77 -18.69 24.75
CA ILE A 342 -5.32 -17.70 25.74
C ILE A 342 -6.25 -16.48 25.61
N ALA A 343 -7.09 -16.21 26.63
CA ALA A 343 -8.21 -15.28 26.47
C ALA A 343 -8.44 -14.33 27.66
N ALA A 344 -8.63 -13.04 27.37
CA ALA A 344 -9.15 -12.03 28.31
C ALA A 344 -10.31 -11.28 27.65
N GLN A 345 -11.47 -11.94 27.54
CA GLN A 345 -12.58 -11.52 26.68
C GLN A 345 -13.89 -11.30 27.44
N VAL A 346 -14.86 -10.71 26.77
CA VAL A 346 -16.27 -10.61 27.22
C VAL A 346 -17.06 -11.70 26.51
N ASN A 347 -17.63 -12.65 27.22
CA ASN A 347 -18.36 -13.77 26.62
C ASN A 347 -19.83 -13.43 26.32
N SER A 348 -20.49 -14.32 25.58
CA SER A 348 -21.90 -14.18 25.21
C SER A 348 -22.78 -14.05 26.46
N GLY A 349 -23.62 -13.01 26.51
CA GLY A 349 -24.51 -12.72 27.64
C GLY A 349 -23.86 -11.95 28.78
N ALA A 350 -22.53 -11.79 28.78
CA ALA A 350 -21.80 -10.99 29.77
C ALA A 350 -21.91 -9.48 29.50
N THR A 351 -21.71 -8.68 30.54
CA THR A 351 -21.59 -7.21 30.44
C THR A 351 -20.33 -6.73 31.13
N GLY A 352 -19.45 -6.03 30.43
CA GLY A 352 -18.17 -5.52 30.96
C GLY A 352 -17.15 -5.34 29.85
N ASP A 353 -15.99 -4.75 30.13
CA ASP A 353 -14.94 -4.56 29.13
C ASP A 353 -13.85 -5.63 29.22
N ALA A 354 -13.38 -6.11 28.07
CA ALA A 354 -12.16 -6.90 27.96
C ALA A 354 -10.93 -6.05 28.28
N GLN A 355 -9.89 -6.67 28.84
CA GLN A 355 -8.70 -5.95 29.31
C GLN A 355 -7.45 -6.32 28.50
N THR A 356 -6.27 -5.99 29.03
CA THR A 356 -5.01 -6.17 28.32
C THR A 356 -4.47 -7.61 28.44
N LEU A 357 -4.04 -8.16 27.31
CA LEU A 357 -3.23 -9.37 27.19
C LEU A 357 -1.85 -8.99 26.63
N ARG A 358 -0.79 -9.23 27.40
CA ARG A 358 0.61 -9.01 26.98
C ARG A 358 1.36 -10.33 26.88
N ILE A 359 2.01 -10.56 25.75
CA ILE A 359 2.94 -11.66 25.52
C ILE A 359 4.32 -11.09 25.23
N ASP A 360 5.31 -11.56 25.99
CA ASP A 360 6.74 -11.27 25.84
C ASP A 360 7.46 -12.60 25.67
N ALA A 361 7.93 -12.88 24.45
CA ALA A 361 8.56 -14.14 24.10
C ALA A 361 9.75 -13.98 23.15
N GLN A 362 10.51 -15.06 22.94
CA GLN A 362 11.44 -15.13 21.81
C GLN A 362 10.71 -15.66 20.57
N ARG A 363 9.89 -16.70 20.76
CA ARG A 363 9.08 -17.29 19.69
C ARG A 363 7.63 -17.51 20.14
N LEU A 364 6.69 -17.08 19.32
CA LEU A 364 5.25 -17.33 19.48
C LEU A 364 4.76 -18.16 18.29
N VAL A 365 4.15 -19.32 18.57
CA VAL A 365 3.53 -20.17 17.55
C VAL A 365 2.06 -20.39 17.88
N VAL A 366 1.19 -20.08 16.94
CA VAL A 366 -0.26 -20.29 17.04
C VAL A 366 -0.70 -21.10 15.82
N GLN A 367 -1.11 -22.34 16.02
CA GLN A 367 -1.35 -23.26 14.90
C GLN A 367 -2.53 -24.21 15.10
N ASP A 368 -2.99 -24.80 14.00
CA ASP A 368 -3.98 -25.89 13.95
C ASP A 368 -5.33 -25.56 14.61
N GLY A 369 -5.74 -24.29 14.61
CA GLY A 369 -6.95 -23.80 15.27
C GLY A 369 -6.74 -23.15 16.64
N GLY A 370 -5.51 -23.12 17.17
CA GLY A 370 -5.21 -22.39 18.42
C GLY A 370 -5.45 -20.88 18.31
N GLN A 371 -5.85 -20.22 19.40
CA GLN A 371 -6.27 -18.81 19.38
C GLN A 371 -5.76 -18.01 20.58
N ILE A 372 -5.44 -16.73 20.34
CA ILE A 372 -5.14 -15.74 21.38
C ILE A 372 -6.10 -14.56 21.22
N ARG A 373 -6.85 -14.23 22.27
CA ARG A 373 -8.09 -13.47 22.11
C ARG A 373 -8.34 -12.43 23.21
N VAL A 374 -8.74 -11.23 22.79
CA VAL A 374 -9.25 -10.14 23.65
C VAL A 374 -10.57 -9.59 23.10
N SER A 375 -11.39 -10.47 22.51
CA SER A 375 -12.65 -10.13 21.83
C SER A 375 -13.79 -9.74 22.78
N THR A 376 -14.89 -9.27 22.19
CA THR A 376 -16.19 -9.15 22.87
C THR A 376 -17.26 -9.94 22.12
N PHE A 377 -17.99 -10.79 22.85
CA PHE A 377 -19.14 -11.57 22.39
C PHE A 377 -20.44 -11.13 23.10
N GLY A 378 -20.35 -10.22 24.08
CA GLY A 378 -21.45 -9.71 24.90
C GLY A 378 -21.62 -8.21 24.74
N ALA A 379 -21.95 -7.54 25.84
CA ALA A 379 -22.05 -6.08 25.90
C ALA A 379 -20.80 -5.48 26.55
N GLY A 380 -20.02 -4.72 25.78
CA GLY A 380 -18.80 -4.04 26.22
C GLY A 380 -17.67 -4.15 25.19
N ASN A 381 -16.60 -3.39 25.40
CA ASN A 381 -15.53 -3.24 24.43
C ASN A 381 -14.56 -4.43 24.48
N ALA A 382 -14.00 -4.77 23.31
CA ALA A 382 -12.85 -5.66 23.20
C ALA A 382 -11.57 -5.00 23.75
N GLY A 383 -10.61 -5.83 24.16
CA GLY A 383 -9.43 -5.44 24.91
C GLY A 383 -8.22 -5.09 24.04
N SER A 384 -7.03 -5.09 24.63
CA SER A 384 -5.78 -4.78 23.92
C SER A 384 -4.82 -5.97 23.98
N LEU A 385 -4.35 -6.41 22.82
CA LEU A 385 -3.36 -7.48 22.68
C LEU A 385 -2.01 -6.89 22.29
N THR A 386 -1.00 -7.07 23.12
CA THR A 386 0.38 -6.68 22.80
C THR A 386 1.27 -7.91 22.74
N VAL A 387 1.92 -8.11 21.60
CA VAL A 387 2.89 -9.19 21.38
C VAL A 387 4.26 -8.59 21.09
N GLN A 388 5.23 -8.99 21.90
CA GLN A 388 6.64 -8.72 21.68
C GLN A 388 7.36 -10.07 21.57
N ALA A 389 7.79 -10.41 20.36
CA ALA A 389 8.56 -11.62 20.11
C ALA A 389 9.47 -11.44 18.89
N ASP A 390 10.60 -12.15 18.85
CA ASP A 390 11.51 -12.13 17.71
C ASP A 390 10.92 -12.86 16.50
N GLU A 391 10.16 -13.93 16.73
CA GLU A 391 9.53 -14.75 15.69
C GLU A 391 8.07 -15.05 16.06
N ILE A 392 7.16 -14.75 15.15
CA ILE A 392 5.72 -14.99 15.31
C ILE A 392 5.24 -15.79 14.10
N GLU A 393 4.69 -16.97 14.36
CA GLU A 393 4.15 -17.89 13.36
C GLU A 393 2.67 -18.15 13.65
N LEU A 394 1.79 -17.70 12.75
CA LEU A 394 0.36 -18.01 12.76
C LEU A 394 0.09 -18.94 11.58
N ILE A 395 -0.35 -20.18 11.84
CA ILE A 395 -0.41 -21.22 10.80
C ILE A 395 -1.74 -21.96 10.85
N GLY A 396 -2.42 -21.99 9.70
CA GLY A 396 -3.49 -22.96 9.49
C GLY A 396 -4.85 -22.60 10.09
N VAL A 397 -5.74 -23.58 10.01
CA VAL A 397 -7.09 -23.55 10.55
C VAL A 397 -7.33 -24.81 11.40
N ASN A 398 -8.41 -24.80 12.18
CA ASN A 398 -8.86 -25.96 12.92
C ASN A 398 -9.24 -27.10 11.96
N SER A 399 -8.59 -28.26 12.13
CA SER A 399 -8.83 -29.44 11.28
C SER A 399 -10.11 -30.22 11.60
N VAL A 400 -10.74 -29.96 12.74
CA VAL A 400 -12.00 -30.59 13.19
C VAL A 400 -13.21 -29.87 12.60
N ILE A 401 -13.13 -28.53 12.53
CA ILE A 401 -14.11 -27.65 11.91
C ILE A 401 -13.37 -26.65 11.02
N ASP A 402 -13.48 -26.76 9.68
CA ASP A 402 -12.77 -25.93 8.68
C ASP A 402 -13.10 -24.41 8.73
N ALA A 403 -13.69 -23.92 9.82
CA ALA A 403 -14.14 -22.55 10.01
C ALA A 403 -13.33 -21.72 11.02
N ALA A 404 -12.57 -22.35 11.93
CA ALA A 404 -11.85 -21.61 12.97
C ALA A 404 -10.37 -21.43 12.61
N SER A 405 -10.00 -20.24 12.14
CA SER A 405 -8.59 -19.90 11.88
C SER A 405 -7.75 -19.89 13.16
N SER A 406 -6.49 -20.27 13.02
CA SER A 406 -5.48 -19.91 14.01
C SER A 406 -5.20 -18.42 13.99
N GLY A 407 -4.85 -17.86 15.14
CA GLY A 407 -4.22 -16.55 15.19
C GLY A 407 -4.62 -15.66 16.35
N LEU A 408 -4.60 -14.35 16.11
CA LEU A 408 -4.70 -13.30 17.11
C LEU A 408 -5.95 -12.46 16.86
N PHE A 409 -6.80 -12.30 17.88
CA PHE A 409 -8.14 -11.73 17.71
C PHE A 409 -8.48 -10.65 18.74
N ALA A 410 -8.97 -9.51 18.26
CA ALA A 410 -9.51 -8.43 19.07
C ALA A 410 -10.89 -7.98 18.56
N ASN A 411 -11.68 -8.95 18.08
CA ASN A 411 -12.92 -8.70 17.35
C ASN A 411 -14.13 -8.35 18.23
N VAL A 412 -15.12 -7.69 17.63
CA VAL A 412 -16.52 -7.67 18.08
C VAL A 412 -17.26 -8.81 17.38
N ALA A 413 -17.83 -9.75 18.12
CA ALA A 413 -18.49 -10.92 17.54
C ALA A 413 -19.91 -10.61 17.01
N PRO A 414 -20.52 -11.52 16.22
CA PRO A 414 -21.91 -11.35 15.78
C PRO A 414 -22.88 -11.14 16.94
N ASN A 415 -23.76 -10.14 16.81
CA ASN A 415 -24.74 -9.70 17.83
C ASN A 415 -24.15 -9.10 19.12
N ALA A 416 -22.82 -8.96 19.23
CA ALA A 416 -22.20 -8.24 20.34
C ALA A 416 -22.33 -6.72 20.14
N ILE A 417 -22.26 -5.97 21.24
CA ILE A 417 -22.33 -4.50 21.24
C ILE A 417 -21.09 -3.96 21.96
N GLY A 418 -20.24 -3.23 21.24
CA GLY A 418 -19.01 -2.66 21.77
C GLY A 418 -17.99 -2.34 20.67
N ARG A 419 -16.93 -1.62 21.02
CA ARG A 419 -15.84 -1.34 20.07
C ARG A 419 -14.84 -2.50 20.00
N GLY A 420 -14.26 -2.71 18.83
CA GLY A 420 -13.16 -3.63 18.58
C GLY A 420 -11.90 -3.22 19.34
N GLY A 421 -11.08 -4.22 19.63
CA GLY A 421 -9.89 -4.10 20.44
C GLY A 421 -8.64 -3.85 19.61
N ASN A 422 -7.55 -3.42 20.25
CA ASN A 422 -6.33 -3.08 19.54
C ASN A 422 -5.32 -4.24 19.56
N ILE A 423 -4.64 -4.48 18.44
CA ILE A 423 -3.52 -5.42 18.38
C ILE A 423 -2.23 -4.68 18.03
N ARG A 424 -1.21 -4.87 18.87
CA ARG A 424 0.13 -4.31 18.69
C ARG A 424 1.18 -5.40 18.66
N ILE A 425 1.90 -5.50 17.56
CA ILE A 425 3.08 -6.35 17.39
C ILE A 425 4.31 -5.44 17.34
N SER A 426 5.34 -5.75 18.14
CA SER A 426 6.57 -4.95 18.14
C SER A 426 7.82 -5.79 18.37
N GLY A 427 8.88 -5.49 17.62
CA GLY A 427 10.22 -6.07 17.84
C GLY A 427 10.43 -7.43 17.18
N ALA A 428 9.59 -7.82 16.22
CA ALA A 428 9.75 -9.08 15.50
C ALA A 428 10.80 -8.97 14.39
N ARG A 429 11.65 -9.99 14.25
CA ARG A 429 12.42 -10.21 13.02
C ARG A 429 11.54 -10.77 11.92
N ARG A 430 10.58 -11.63 12.27
CA ARG A 430 9.65 -12.24 11.31
C ARG A 430 8.26 -12.40 11.92
N LEU A 431 7.25 -11.94 11.21
CA LEU A 431 5.84 -12.27 11.40
C LEU A 431 5.36 -13.02 10.16
N SER A 432 4.93 -14.26 10.33
CA SER A 432 4.33 -15.06 9.26
C SER A 432 2.88 -15.41 9.56
N VAL A 433 2.00 -15.19 8.57
CA VAL A 433 0.58 -15.56 8.58
C VAL A 433 0.32 -16.47 7.39
N GLU A 434 0.20 -17.76 7.65
CA GLU A 434 0.22 -18.82 6.63
C GLU A 434 -1.02 -19.73 6.71
N ASP A 435 -1.34 -20.39 5.60
CA ASP A 435 -2.32 -21.48 5.49
C ASP A 435 -3.73 -21.17 6.02
N GLY A 436 -4.22 -19.93 5.88
CA GLY A 436 -5.55 -19.51 6.34
C GLY A 436 -5.60 -19.00 7.77
N ALA A 437 -4.44 -18.75 8.38
CA ALA A 437 -4.34 -18.06 9.66
C ALA A 437 -4.80 -16.59 9.56
N ASN A 438 -5.16 -16.01 10.71
CA ASN A 438 -5.79 -14.70 10.75
C ASN A 438 -5.27 -13.81 11.90
N LEU A 439 -4.94 -12.57 11.58
CA LEU A 439 -4.67 -11.50 12.53
C LEU A 439 -5.78 -10.43 12.39
N SER A 440 -6.70 -10.36 13.35
CA SER A 440 -7.93 -9.58 13.18
C SER A 440 -8.29 -8.67 14.36
N ALA A 441 -8.67 -7.44 14.04
CA ALA A 441 -9.31 -6.48 14.93
C ALA A 441 -10.66 -6.01 14.36
N SER A 442 -11.41 -6.92 13.73
CA SER A 442 -12.62 -6.60 12.96
C SER A 442 -13.89 -6.49 13.81
N THR A 443 -14.94 -5.88 13.26
CA THR A 443 -16.28 -5.87 13.87
C THR A 443 -17.27 -6.70 13.07
N SER A 444 -17.96 -7.61 13.77
CA SER A 444 -19.09 -8.42 13.27
C SER A 444 -20.41 -8.10 13.98
N GLY A 445 -20.40 -7.16 14.93
CA GLY A 445 -21.55 -6.76 15.73
C GLY A 445 -21.88 -5.27 15.55
N GLU A 446 -22.30 -4.63 16.63
CA GLU A 446 -22.54 -3.18 16.68
C GLU A 446 -21.36 -2.48 17.38
N GLY A 447 -20.70 -1.58 16.66
CA GLY A 447 -19.57 -0.78 17.11
C GLY A 447 -18.39 -0.85 16.16
N ASP A 448 -17.52 0.16 16.24
CA ASP A 448 -16.36 0.30 15.36
C ASP A 448 -15.39 -0.89 15.50
N ALA A 449 -14.67 -1.21 14.43
CA ALA A 449 -13.53 -2.13 14.49
C ALA A 449 -12.41 -1.57 15.39
N GLY A 450 -11.39 -2.38 15.66
CA GLY A 450 -10.20 -1.99 16.41
C GLY A 450 -9.00 -1.69 15.50
N THR A 451 -7.92 -1.17 16.09
CA THR A 451 -6.70 -0.82 15.33
C THR A 451 -5.66 -1.95 15.34
N LEU A 452 -4.85 -2.00 14.29
CA LEU A 452 -3.74 -2.94 14.13
C LEU A 452 -2.44 -2.18 13.87
N SER A 453 -1.40 -2.45 14.67
CA SER A 453 -0.06 -1.86 14.48
C SER A 453 1.00 -2.95 14.53
N ILE A 454 1.69 -3.14 13.42
CA ILE A 454 2.70 -4.17 13.22
C ILE A 454 4.05 -3.50 12.98
N ALA A 455 5.05 -3.86 13.79
CA ALA A 455 6.43 -3.46 13.59
C ALA A 455 7.34 -4.71 13.62
N ALA A 456 7.85 -5.10 12.45
CA ALA A 456 8.70 -6.28 12.25
C ALA A 456 9.82 -6.01 11.23
N GLU A 457 10.82 -6.87 11.07
CA GLU A 457 11.74 -6.77 9.92
C GLU A 457 11.08 -7.37 8.67
N VAL A 458 10.50 -8.57 8.78
CA VAL A 458 9.79 -9.24 7.69
C VAL A 458 8.34 -9.53 8.10
N VAL A 459 7.38 -9.18 7.23
CA VAL A 459 5.96 -9.53 7.35
C VAL A 459 5.54 -10.33 6.12
N GLU A 460 5.03 -11.53 6.35
CA GLU A 460 4.57 -12.43 5.29
C GLU A 460 3.11 -12.82 5.51
N VAL A 461 2.29 -12.67 4.48
CA VAL A 461 0.89 -13.11 4.44
C VAL A 461 0.71 -14.00 3.23
N ILE A 462 0.73 -15.31 3.44
CA ILE A 462 0.92 -16.28 2.36
C ILE A 462 -0.19 -17.32 2.37
N GLY A 463 -0.76 -17.56 1.20
CA GLY A 463 -1.52 -18.77 0.91
C GLY A 463 -2.93 -18.80 1.48
N ASN A 464 -3.51 -20.01 1.40
CA ASN A 464 -4.85 -20.33 1.85
C ASN A 464 -4.82 -21.69 2.55
N SER A 465 -5.79 -21.94 3.42
CA SER A 465 -6.01 -23.29 3.94
C SER A 465 -6.44 -24.24 2.81
N ALA A 466 -6.37 -25.55 3.07
CA ALA A 466 -6.89 -26.55 2.13
C ALA A 466 -8.39 -26.38 1.82
N ALA A 467 -9.14 -25.69 2.68
CA ALA A 467 -10.56 -25.36 2.49
C ALA A 467 -10.77 -24.04 1.70
N GLY A 468 -9.70 -23.36 1.28
CA GLY A 468 -9.75 -22.09 0.55
C GLY A 468 -9.84 -20.85 1.45
N ASN A 469 -9.68 -20.98 2.77
CA ASN A 469 -9.65 -19.80 3.66
C ASN A 469 -8.32 -19.07 3.48
N ALA A 470 -8.36 -17.83 3.00
CA ALA A 470 -7.15 -17.04 2.79
C ALA A 470 -6.48 -16.60 4.10
N SER A 471 -5.15 -16.58 4.10
CA SER A 471 -4.34 -15.96 5.15
C SER A 471 -4.59 -14.46 5.15
N SER A 472 -4.83 -13.86 6.33
CA SER A 472 -5.30 -12.46 6.35
C SER A 472 -4.85 -11.64 7.56
N ILE A 473 -4.68 -10.34 7.31
CA ILE A 473 -4.57 -9.30 8.35
C ILE A 473 -5.70 -8.28 8.14
N THR A 474 -6.59 -8.13 9.13
CA THR A 474 -7.87 -7.44 8.92
C THR A 474 -8.31 -6.51 10.05
N ALA A 475 -8.76 -5.30 9.68
CA ALA A 475 -9.42 -4.34 10.59
C ALA A 475 -10.76 -3.85 9.98
N GLN A 476 -11.63 -4.80 9.62
CA GLN A 476 -12.77 -4.56 8.74
C GLN A 476 -14.13 -4.58 9.46
N VAL A 477 -15.17 -4.13 8.75
CA VAL A 477 -16.58 -4.30 9.15
C VAL A 477 -17.13 -5.48 8.37
N THR A 478 -17.53 -6.57 9.01
CA THR A 478 -17.96 -7.78 8.29
C THR A 478 -19.44 -7.71 7.87
N PRO A 479 -19.93 -8.61 6.98
CA PRO A 479 -21.32 -8.60 6.55
C PRO A 479 -22.33 -8.62 7.71
N GLY A 480 -23.31 -7.71 7.65
CA GLY A 480 -24.37 -7.59 8.66
C GLY A 480 -23.99 -6.81 9.92
N ALA A 481 -22.73 -6.39 10.07
CA ALA A 481 -22.27 -5.55 11.18
C ALA A 481 -22.59 -4.06 10.96
N THR A 482 -22.45 -3.25 12.00
CA THR A 482 -22.58 -1.78 11.93
C THR A 482 -21.48 -1.12 12.74
N GLY A 483 -20.73 -0.21 12.14
CA GLY A 483 -19.59 0.49 12.75
C GLY A 483 -18.56 0.86 11.68
N ASP A 484 -17.56 1.66 12.02
CA ASP A 484 -16.49 2.02 11.09
C ASP A 484 -15.26 1.10 11.26
N ALA A 485 -14.64 0.71 10.13
CA ALA A 485 -13.31 0.12 10.13
C ALA A 485 -12.27 1.14 10.60
N GLN A 486 -11.16 0.67 11.15
CA GLN A 486 -10.14 1.53 11.76
C GLN A 486 -8.76 1.29 11.13
N THR A 487 -7.79 2.09 11.57
CA THR A 487 -6.44 2.10 10.98
C THR A 487 -5.68 0.79 11.18
N LEU A 488 -5.04 0.34 10.10
CA LEU A 488 -4.02 -0.71 10.07
C LEU A 488 -2.68 -0.08 9.66
N ARG A 489 -1.65 -0.22 10.50
CA ARG A 489 -0.28 0.24 10.21
C ARG A 489 0.70 -0.93 10.17
N ILE A 490 1.49 -1.00 9.11
CA ILE A 490 2.62 -1.93 8.96
C ILE A 490 3.90 -1.12 8.82
N ASP A 491 4.88 -1.44 9.65
CA ASP A 491 6.25 -0.91 9.65
C ASP A 491 7.18 -2.11 9.52
N ALA A 492 7.78 -2.30 8.34
CA ALA A 492 8.60 -3.46 7.99
C ALA A 492 9.89 -3.06 7.27
N GLN A 493 10.83 -3.99 7.12
CA GLN A 493 11.84 -3.91 6.06
C GLN A 493 11.29 -4.54 4.79
N GLN A 494 10.68 -5.71 4.90
CA GLN A 494 10.07 -6.44 3.79
C GLN A 494 8.62 -6.82 4.10
N LEU A 495 7.71 -6.57 3.16
CA LEU A 495 6.33 -7.04 3.17
C LEU A 495 6.08 -7.92 1.95
N VAL A 496 5.69 -9.18 2.17
CA VAL A 496 5.29 -10.11 1.11
C VAL A 496 3.84 -10.53 1.32
N VAL A 497 3.02 -10.37 0.29
CA VAL A 497 1.62 -10.81 0.25
C VAL A 497 1.44 -11.68 -0.99
N GLN A 498 1.17 -12.97 -0.79
CA GLN A 498 1.29 -13.93 -1.87
C GLN A 498 0.22 -15.05 -1.82
N ASP A 499 -0.07 -15.64 -2.98
CA ASP A 499 -0.85 -16.88 -3.17
C ASP A 499 -2.27 -16.81 -2.57
N GLY A 500 -2.96 -15.68 -2.72
CA GLY A 500 -4.30 -15.42 -2.16
C GLY A 500 -4.30 -14.77 -0.77
N GLY A 501 -3.14 -14.58 -0.14
CA GLY A 501 -3.04 -13.81 1.09
C GLY A 501 -3.48 -12.35 0.89
N PHE A 502 -4.13 -11.74 1.89
CA PHE A 502 -4.61 -10.36 1.77
C PHE A 502 -4.54 -9.54 3.07
N ILE A 503 -4.44 -8.22 2.91
CA ILE A 503 -4.49 -7.24 4.00
C ILE A 503 -5.60 -6.25 3.70
N SER A 504 -6.60 -6.16 4.60
CA SER A 504 -7.82 -5.40 4.32
C SER A 504 -8.31 -4.58 5.50
N VAL A 505 -8.74 -3.37 5.19
CA VAL A 505 -9.45 -2.43 6.07
C VAL A 505 -10.84 -2.09 5.49
N SER A 506 -11.37 -2.98 4.65
CA SER A 506 -12.62 -2.78 3.92
C SER A 506 -13.87 -2.79 4.81
N THR A 507 -15.00 -2.37 4.27
CA THR A 507 -16.32 -2.42 4.93
C THR A 507 -17.31 -3.25 4.11
N PHE A 508 -17.84 -4.30 4.73
CA PHE A 508 -18.86 -5.20 4.21
C PHE A 508 -20.20 -5.08 4.96
N GLY A 509 -20.23 -4.30 6.04
CA GLY A 509 -21.42 -3.93 6.81
C GLY A 509 -21.64 -2.41 6.79
N ALA A 510 -22.63 -1.92 7.51
CA ALA A 510 -22.93 -0.48 7.49
C ALA A 510 -21.82 0.33 8.19
N GLY A 511 -21.17 1.25 7.48
CA GLY A 511 -20.10 2.12 7.99
C GLY A 511 -18.95 2.29 6.99
N ASN A 512 -17.98 3.13 7.33
CA ASN A 512 -16.84 3.45 6.46
C ASN A 512 -15.73 2.39 6.54
N ALA A 513 -14.99 2.22 5.45
CA ALA A 513 -13.72 1.50 5.45
C ALA A 513 -12.64 2.30 6.21
N GLY A 514 -11.62 1.61 6.72
CA GLY A 514 -10.52 2.18 7.50
C GLY A 514 -9.31 2.50 6.63
N ASP A 515 -8.28 3.10 7.24
CA ASP A 515 -7.05 3.48 6.52
C ASP A 515 -5.94 2.44 6.69
N LEU A 516 -5.19 2.19 5.63
CA LEU A 516 -4.02 1.31 5.62
C LEU A 516 -2.74 2.12 5.35
N THR A 517 -1.79 2.08 6.28
CA THR A 517 -0.45 2.66 6.07
C THR A 517 0.61 1.58 6.08
N VAL A 518 1.39 1.51 5.01
CA VAL A 518 2.53 0.60 4.87
C VAL A 518 3.82 1.41 4.72
N GLN A 519 4.75 1.17 5.63
CA GLN A 519 6.11 1.67 5.55
C GLN A 519 7.04 0.46 5.51
N ALA A 520 7.61 0.19 4.34
CA ALA A 520 8.56 -0.91 4.13
C ALA A 520 9.58 -0.51 3.08
N ASP A 521 10.77 -1.13 3.10
CA ASP A 521 11.81 -0.94 2.08
C ASP A 521 11.48 -1.73 0.80
N GLU A 522 10.99 -2.96 0.96
CA GLU A 522 10.57 -3.84 -0.13
C GLU A 522 9.13 -4.32 0.09
N ILE A 523 8.28 -4.17 -0.93
CA ILE A 523 6.88 -4.62 -0.93
C ILE A 523 6.64 -5.46 -2.17
N GLU A 524 6.21 -6.71 -1.96
CA GLU A 524 5.89 -7.66 -3.02
C GLU A 524 4.46 -8.16 -2.88
N LEU A 525 3.63 -7.90 -3.88
CA LEU A 525 2.26 -8.42 -4.00
C LEU A 525 2.23 -9.39 -5.19
N ILE A 526 1.96 -10.68 -4.94
CA ILE A 526 2.16 -11.73 -5.94
C ILE A 526 0.96 -12.66 -6.03
N GLY A 527 0.42 -12.80 -7.24
CA GLY A 527 -0.48 -13.89 -7.58
C GLY A 527 -1.94 -13.68 -7.15
N VAL A 528 -2.69 -14.77 -7.27
CA VAL A 528 -4.09 -14.89 -6.89
C VAL A 528 -4.29 -16.17 -6.07
N ASN A 529 -5.42 -16.28 -5.37
CA ASN A 529 -5.85 -17.50 -4.71
C ASN A 529 -6.11 -18.57 -5.78
N PRO A 530 -5.42 -19.73 -5.74
CA PRO A 530 -5.59 -20.79 -6.73
C PRO A 530 -6.97 -21.48 -6.66
N VAL A 531 -7.76 -21.24 -5.61
CA VAL A 531 -9.08 -21.86 -5.41
C VAL A 531 -10.20 -21.05 -6.04
N ASP A 532 -10.21 -19.73 -5.84
CA ASP A 532 -11.31 -18.85 -6.25
C ASP A 532 -10.90 -17.68 -7.16
N GLY A 533 -9.62 -17.53 -7.47
CA GLY A 533 -9.08 -16.46 -8.31
C GLY A 533 -8.98 -15.10 -7.61
N SER A 534 -9.29 -15.00 -6.31
CA SER A 534 -9.21 -13.72 -5.59
C SER A 534 -7.77 -13.21 -5.54
N PRO A 535 -7.51 -11.92 -5.82
CA PRO A 535 -6.14 -11.41 -5.89
C PRO A 535 -5.46 -11.40 -4.52
N SER A 536 -4.16 -11.68 -4.50
CA SER A 536 -3.32 -11.26 -3.37
C SER A 536 -3.19 -9.75 -3.37
N GLY A 537 -3.20 -9.12 -2.19
CA GLY A 537 -3.14 -7.68 -2.20
C GLY A 537 -3.48 -6.92 -0.93
N LEU A 538 -3.54 -5.61 -1.12
CA LEU A 538 -3.94 -4.62 -0.12
C LEU A 538 -5.24 -3.95 -0.56
N SER A 539 -6.23 -3.86 0.34
CA SER A 539 -7.53 -3.28 -0.01
C SER A 539 -8.19 -2.42 1.08
N ALA A 540 -8.88 -1.36 0.63
CA ALA A 540 -9.68 -0.47 1.48
C ALA A 540 -10.99 -0.09 0.77
N THR A 541 -11.90 -1.06 0.66
CA THR A 541 -13.08 -0.99 -0.23
C THR A 541 -14.40 -0.97 0.52
N VAL A 542 -15.47 -0.52 -0.15
CA VAL A 542 -16.87 -0.66 0.29
C VAL A 542 -17.52 -1.79 -0.49
N ALA A 543 -18.12 -2.77 0.18
CA ALA A 543 -18.68 -3.96 -0.47
C ALA A 543 -20.01 -3.68 -1.22
N PRO A 544 -20.49 -4.62 -2.06
CA PRO A 544 -21.74 -4.47 -2.78
C PRO A 544 -22.95 -4.28 -1.87
N ASN A 545 -23.86 -3.36 -2.23
CA ASN A 545 -25.09 -3.04 -1.48
C ASN A 545 -24.86 -2.48 -0.06
N VAL A 546 -23.66 -1.97 0.23
CA VAL A 546 -23.31 -1.31 1.49
C VAL A 546 -23.22 0.19 1.27
N THR A 547 -23.64 1.00 2.25
CA THR A 547 -23.41 2.46 2.24
C THR A 547 -22.25 2.79 3.18
N GLY A 548 -21.20 3.44 2.66
CA GLY A 548 -20.00 3.82 3.40
C GLY A 548 -18.97 4.49 2.48
N ARG A 549 -17.98 5.18 3.03
CA ARG A 549 -16.83 5.68 2.27
C ARG A 549 -15.71 4.65 2.24
N GLY A 550 -15.01 4.54 1.11
CA GLY A 550 -13.76 3.80 0.98
C GLY A 550 -12.65 4.42 1.83
N GLY A 551 -11.66 3.60 2.20
CA GLY A 551 -10.57 4.02 3.09
C GLY A 551 -9.30 4.35 2.32
N ASP A 552 -8.39 5.09 2.93
CA ASP A 552 -7.15 5.51 2.27
C ASP A 552 -6.06 4.43 2.38
N ILE A 553 -5.27 4.25 1.32
CA ILE A 553 -4.04 3.45 1.37
C ILE A 553 -2.82 4.36 1.13
N ARG A 554 -1.85 4.29 2.04
CA ARG A 554 -0.60 5.05 1.96
C ARG A 554 0.62 4.15 2.05
N ILE A 555 1.42 4.13 0.99
CA ILE A 555 2.73 3.46 0.94
C ILE A 555 3.82 4.53 0.96
N SER A 556 4.80 4.37 1.85
CA SER A 556 5.92 5.33 1.94
C SER A 556 7.25 4.67 2.32
N GLY A 557 8.33 5.13 1.70
CA GLY A 557 9.70 4.78 2.10
C GLY A 557 10.23 3.48 1.49
N ALA A 558 9.61 2.99 0.42
CA ALA A 558 10.05 1.78 -0.27
C ALA A 558 11.15 2.07 -1.29
N SER A 559 12.19 1.25 -1.31
CA SER A 559 13.11 1.17 -2.45
C SER A 559 12.45 0.47 -3.63
N ARG A 560 11.57 -0.51 -3.38
CA ARG A 560 10.86 -1.26 -4.43
C ARG A 560 9.43 -1.63 -3.99
N LEU A 561 8.46 -1.33 -4.86
CA LEU A 561 7.10 -1.89 -4.82
C LEU A 561 6.89 -2.70 -6.10
N SER A 562 6.58 -3.98 -5.98
CA SER A 562 6.25 -4.88 -7.08
C SER A 562 4.83 -5.45 -6.90
N VAL A 563 4.03 -5.39 -7.98
CA VAL A 563 2.68 -5.97 -8.08
C VAL A 563 2.63 -6.86 -9.32
N GLU A 564 2.53 -8.18 -9.10
CA GLU A 564 2.76 -9.18 -10.14
C GLU A 564 1.74 -10.34 -10.13
N GLY A 565 1.53 -10.96 -11.29
CA GLY A 565 0.77 -12.22 -11.42
C GLY A 565 -0.72 -12.13 -11.09
N GLY A 566 -1.38 -11.00 -11.35
CA GLY A 566 -2.79 -10.76 -11.01
C GLY A 566 -3.02 -10.19 -9.61
N ALA A 567 -1.96 -9.90 -8.85
CA ALA A 567 -2.09 -9.23 -7.56
C ALA A 567 -2.66 -7.81 -7.69
N GLY A 568 -3.29 -7.33 -6.61
CA GLY A 568 -3.99 -6.05 -6.57
C GLY A 568 -3.59 -5.12 -5.42
N LEU A 569 -3.58 -3.82 -5.70
CA LEU A 569 -3.48 -2.74 -4.72
C LEU A 569 -4.62 -1.75 -4.99
N GLY A 570 -5.67 -1.78 -4.17
CA GLY A 570 -6.94 -1.17 -4.56
C GLY A 570 -7.64 -0.39 -3.45
N VAL A 571 -8.11 0.80 -3.80
CA VAL A 571 -9.15 1.54 -3.07
C VAL A 571 -10.40 1.61 -3.94
N GLY A 572 -11.59 1.50 -3.36
CA GLY A 572 -12.78 1.49 -4.21
C GLY A 572 -14.12 1.36 -3.51
N THR A 573 -15.18 1.42 -4.30
CA THR A 573 -16.56 1.27 -3.83
C THR A 573 -17.35 0.35 -4.76
N PHE A 574 -17.90 -0.72 -4.22
CA PHE A 574 -18.90 -1.60 -4.85
C PHE A 574 -20.33 -1.26 -4.41
N GLY A 575 -20.47 -0.33 -3.46
CA GLY A 575 -21.73 0.07 -2.84
C GLY A 575 -22.08 1.53 -3.09
N GLU A 576 -22.59 2.21 -2.06
CA GLU A 576 -22.89 3.64 -2.08
C GLU A 576 -21.88 4.42 -1.23
N GLY A 577 -21.25 5.42 -1.84
CA GLY A 577 -20.29 6.33 -1.20
C GLY A 577 -18.95 6.36 -1.95
N ASP A 578 -18.21 7.44 -1.75
CA ASP A 578 -16.96 7.72 -2.46
C ASP A 578 -15.88 6.68 -2.13
N ALA A 579 -15.01 6.38 -3.09
CA ALA A 579 -13.80 5.58 -2.86
C ALA A 579 -12.81 6.33 -1.96
N GLY A 580 -11.77 5.64 -1.47
CA GLY A 580 -10.64 6.27 -0.78
C GLY A 580 -9.55 6.75 -1.74
N THR A 581 -8.52 7.39 -1.19
CA THR A 581 -7.32 7.83 -1.91
C THR A 581 -6.19 6.80 -1.82
N LEU A 582 -5.38 6.72 -2.86
CA LEU A 582 -4.21 5.84 -2.90
C LEU A 582 -2.95 6.66 -3.16
N SER A 583 -2.00 6.64 -2.22
CA SER A 583 -0.74 7.39 -2.33
C SER A 583 0.46 6.45 -2.18
N ILE A 584 1.32 6.44 -3.19
CA ILE A 584 2.50 5.58 -3.28
C ILE A 584 3.74 6.47 -3.39
N ALA A 585 4.71 6.27 -2.49
CA ALA A 585 6.02 6.88 -2.56
C ALA A 585 7.11 5.81 -2.43
N ALA A 586 7.79 5.50 -3.54
CA ALA A 586 8.81 4.43 -3.63
C ALA A 586 9.90 4.78 -4.66
N GLU A 587 11.13 4.31 -4.54
CA GLU A 587 12.15 4.58 -5.58
C GLU A 587 11.78 3.90 -6.92
N VAL A 588 11.36 2.64 -6.86
CA VAL A 588 10.91 1.88 -8.04
C VAL A 588 9.50 1.33 -7.80
N VAL A 589 8.59 1.55 -8.74
CA VAL A 589 7.26 0.92 -8.80
C VAL A 589 7.18 0.07 -10.06
N GLU A 590 6.89 -1.22 -9.89
CA GLU A 590 6.71 -2.17 -10.99
C GLU A 590 5.34 -2.85 -10.92
N VAL A 591 4.60 -2.81 -12.02
CA VAL A 591 3.32 -3.53 -12.17
C VAL A 591 3.44 -4.42 -13.40
N ARG A 592 3.40 -5.74 -13.21
CA ARG A 592 3.69 -6.69 -14.30
C ARG A 592 2.68 -7.82 -14.40
N GLY A 593 2.27 -8.11 -15.63
CA GLY A 593 1.56 -9.34 -15.94
C GLY A 593 0.06 -9.33 -15.63
N SER A 594 -0.51 -10.52 -15.75
CA SER A 594 -1.88 -10.88 -15.39
C SER A 594 -1.89 -12.27 -14.75
N ASP A 595 -3.01 -12.67 -14.18
CA ASP A 595 -3.22 -14.07 -13.80
C ASP A 595 -3.45 -14.99 -15.02
N GLU A 596 -3.72 -16.27 -14.75
CA GLU A 596 -3.96 -17.29 -15.78
C GLU A 596 -5.25 -17.06 -16.60
N GLU A 597 -6.23 -16.33 -16.06
CA GLU A 597 -7.48 -15.97 -16.74
C GLU A 597 -7.36 -14.66 -17.52
N GLY A 598 -6.22 -13.97 -17.38
CA GLY A 598 -5.92 -12.71 -18.04
C GLY A 598 -6.31 -11.47 -17.23
N PHE A 599 -6.68 -11.61 -15.94
CA PHE A 599 -6.92 -10.47 -15.07
C PHE A 599 -5.60 -9.75 -14.74
N PRO A 600 -5.49 -8.45 -15.04
CA PRO A 600 -4.23 -7.72 -14.94
C PRO A 600 -3.80 -7.55 -13.47
N SER A 601 -2.48 -7.55 -13.25
CA SER A 601 -1.92 -6.97 -12.03
C SER A 601 -2.26 -5.47 -11.99
N GLY A 602 -2.80 -5.01 -10.87
CA GLY A 602 -3.49 -3.73 -10.83
C GLY A 602 -3.16 -2.85 -9.63
N ILE A 603 -2.92 -1.56 -9.89
CA ILE A 603 -2.99 -0.50 -8.87
C ILE A 603 -4.19 0.41 -9.22
N ALA A 604 -5.23 0.42 -8.38
CA ALA A 604 -6.51 0.97 -8.79
C ALA A 604 -7.23 1.81 -7.72
N ALA A 605 -7.92 2.86 -8.18
CA ALA A 605 -8.89 3.63 -7.39
C ALA A 605 -10.23 3.71 -8.16
N GLN A 606 -11.26 2.98 -7.73
CA GLN A 606 -12.38 2.67 -8.62
C GLN A 606 -13.78 2.75 -8.00
N VAL A 607 -14.76 3.03 -8.85
CA VAL A 607 -16.20 2.87 -8.58
C VAL A 607 -16.68 1.70 -9.41
N GLU A 608 -17.19 0.67 -8.77
CA GLU A 608 -17.43 -0.63 -9.40
C GLU A 608 -18.82 -0.76 -10.03
N SER A 609 -19.04 -1.83 -10.78
CA SER A 609 -20.31 -2.03 -11.49
C SER A 609 -21.49 -2.10 -10.52
N GLY A 610 -22.48 -1.22 -10.73
CA GLY A 610 -23.66 -1.09 -9.88
C GLY A 610 -23.45 -0.24 -8.61
N ALA A 611 -22.24 0.26 -8.37
CA ALA A 611 -21.93 1.18 -7.29
C ALA A 611 -22.36 2.62 -7.61
N THR A 612 -22.47 3.46 -6.59
CA THR A 612 -22.68 4.91 -6.72
C THR A 612 -21.74 5.68 -5.80
N GLY A 613 -20.88 6.54 -6.37
CA GLY A 613 -19.90 7.33 -5.63
C GLY A 613 -18.80 7.82 -6.56
N ASP A 614 -17.92 8.70 -6.08
CA ASP A 614 -16.80 9.18 -6.88
C ASP A 614 -15.50 8.44 -6.53
N ALA A 615 -14.73 8.04 -7.55
CA ALA A 615 -13.36 7.60 -7.36
C ALA A 615 -12.49 8.81 -6.97
N GLN A 616 -11.51 8.60 -6.09
CA GLN A 616 -10.63 9.66 -5.62
C GLN A 616 -9.24 9.54 -6.23
N THR A 617 -8.33 10.41 -5.81
CA THR A 617 -6.99 10.51 -6.38
C THR A 617 -6.13 9.28 -6.11
N LEU A 618 -5.43 8.85 -7.17
CA LEU A 618 -4.29 7.94 -7.13
C LEU A 618 -3.01 8.75 -7.41
N ARG A 619 -2.07 8.77 -6.46
CA ARG A 619 -0.78 9.46 -6.59
C ARG A 619 0.37 8.46 -6.53
N ILE A 620 1.27 8.53 -7.51
CA ILE A 620 2.54 7.81 -7.54
C ILE A 620 3.68 8.83 -7.57
N ASP A 621 4.61 8.69 -6.64
CA ASP A 621 5.86 9.45 -6.53
C ASP A 621 7.01 8.45 -6.54
N ALA A 622 7.76 8.39 -7.64
CA ALA A 622 8.83 7.43 -7.83
C ALA A 622 10.07 8.01 -8.52
N GLN A 623 11.19 7.27 -8.52
CA GLN A 623 12.29 7.56 -9.44
C GLN A 623 12.02 6.88 -10.78
N ARG A 624 11.59 5.61 -10.75
CA ARG A 624 11.25 4.83 -11.93
C ARG A 624 9.91 4.13 -11.78
N LEU A 625 9.06 4.25 -12.80
CA LEU A 625 7.79 3.54 -12.93
C LEU A 625 7.84 2.61 -14.15
N VAL A 626 7.59 1.32 -13.95
CA VAL A 626 7.50 0.32 -15.02
C VAL A 626 6.15 -0.37 -14.97
N VAL A 627 5.42 -0.32 -16.08
CA VAL A 627 4.13 -1.03 -16.25
C VAL A 627 4.24 -1.88 -17.50
N GLN A 628 4.16 -3.20 -17.36
CA GLN A 628 4.43 -4.11 -18.48
C GLN A 628 3.64 -5.42 -18.47
N ASP A 629 3.64 -6.09 -19.62
CA ASP A 629 3.06 -7.43 -19.84
C ASP A 629 1.57 -7.56 -19.44
N GLY A 630 0.80 -6.48 -19.55
CA GLY A 630 -0.61 -6.43 -19.14
C GLY A 630 -0.90 -5.73 -17.82
N GLY A 631 0.13 -5.32 -17.06
CA GLY A 631 -0.07 -4.59 -15.80
C GLY A 631 -0.80 -3.26 -16.01
N GLN A 632 -1.64 -2.85 -15.07
CA GLN A 632 -2.46 -1.64 -15.19
C GLN A 632 -2.41 -0.77 -13.93
N ILE A 633 -2.42 0.54 -14.14
CA ILE A 633 -2.61 1.52 -13.08
C ILE A 633 -3.74 2.45 -13.51
N GLY A 634 -4.77 2.62 -12.69
CA GLY A 634 -5.87 3.46 -13.13
C GLY A 634 -6.90 3.92 -12.11
N VAL A 635 -7.67 4.89 -12.56
CA VAL A 635 -8.74 5.58 -11.84
C VAL A 635 -10.00 5.51 -12.69
N SER A 636 -10.89 4.56 -12.41
CA SER A 636 -11.99 4.24 -13.33
C SER A 636 -13.34 4.16 -12.63
N THR A 637 -14.41 4.46 -13.38
CA THR A 637 -15.79 4.28 -12.94
C THR A 637 -16.51 3.31 -13.86
N PHE A 638 -16.98 2.20 -13.28
CA PHE A 638 -17.85 1.17 -13.87
C PHE A 638 -19.32 1.33 -13.43
N GLY A 639 -19.58 2.25 -12.50
CA GLY A 639 -20.89 2.53 -11.91
C GLY A 639 -21.39 3.94 -12.19
N ALA A 640 -22.08 4.53 -11.21
CA ALA A 640 -22.55 5.91 -11.27
C ALA A 640 -21.67 6.83 -10.41
N GLY A 641 -21.01 7.80 -11.04
CA GLY A 641 -20.13 8.78 -10.39
C GLY A 641 -18.83 8.97 -11.17
N ASN A 642 -18.06 9.97 -10.79
CA ASN A 642 -16.90 10.42 -11.55
C ASN A 642 -15.70 9.48 -11.31
N ALA A 643 -14.90 9.28 -12.35
CA ALA A 643 -13.57 8.71 -12.21
C ALA A 643 -12.64 9.69 -11.47
N GLY A 644 -11.66 9.17 -10.74
CA GLY A 644 -10.72 9.95 -9.95
C GLY A 644 -9.53 10.46 -10.77
N ASP A 645 -8.63 11.22 -10.14
CA ASP A 645 -7.43 11.74 -10.82
C ASP A 645 -6.22 10.84 -10.60
N LEU A 646 -5.43 10.61 -11.66
CA LEU A 646 -4.15 9.90 -11.61
C LEU A 646 -2.99 10.88 -11.75
N THR A 647 -2.18 11.02 -10.71
CA THR A 647 -0.96 11.84 -10.75
C THR A 647 0.28 10.96 -10.62
N VAL A 648 1.17 11.05 -11.62
CA VAL A 648 2.45 10.34 -11.64
C VAL A 648 3.59 11.35 -11.67
N GLN A 649 4.48 11.25 -10.69
CA GLN A 649 5.73 11.99 -10.64
C GLN A 649 6.87 10.97 -10.61
N ALA A 650 7.59 10.86 -11.73
CA ALA A 650 8.76 9.98 -11.84
C ALA A 650 9.77 10.53 -12.85
N ASP A 651 11.04 10.16 -12.71
CA ASP A 651 12.11 10.55 -13.64
C ASP A 651 12.06 9.71 -14.92
N GLU A 652 11.82 8.40 -14.78
CA GLU A 652 11.68 7.46 -15.89
C GLU A 652 10.33 6.72 -15.80
N ILE A 653 9.56 6.75 -16.88
CA ILE A 653 8.28 6.04 -16.99
C ILE A 653 8.32 5.15 -18.24
N GLU A 654 8.09 3.86 -18.06
CA GLU A 654 8.07 2.85 -19.11
C GLU A 654 6.73 2.10 -19.10
N LEU A 655 5.94 2.24 -20.17
CA LEU A 655 4.72 1.49 -20.43
C LEU A 655 4.98 0.55 -21.61
N ILE A 656 4.97 -0.76 -21.39
CA ILE A 656 5.49 -1.73 -22.37
C ILE A 656 4.53 -2.90 -22.58
N GLY A 657 4.11 -3.10 -23.81
CA GLY A 657 3.48 -4.33 -24.25
C GLY A 657 2.00 -4.47 -23.88
N VAL A 658 1.52 -5.69 -24.13
CA VAL A 658 0.17 -6.17 -23.80
C VAL A 658 0.30 -7.51 -23.08
N ASN A 659 -0.74 -7.94 -22.39
CA ASN A 659 -0.76 -9.27 -21.80
C ASN A 659 -0.83 -10.34 -22.91
N SER A 660 -0.09 -11.43 -22.72
CA SER A 660 -0.02 -12.50 -23.72
C SER A 660 -1.27 -13.39 -23.79
N VAL A 661 -2.20 -13.25 -22.84
CA VAL A 661 -3.38 -14.12 -22.70
C VAL A 661 -4.56 -13.60 -23.52
N ILE A 662 -4.90 -12.32 -23.38
CA ILE A 662 -6.08 -11.69 -23.97
C ILE A 662 -5.80 -10.35 -24.68
N GLY A 663 -4.52 -9.96 -24.83
CA GLY A 663 -4.12 -8.72 -25.49
C GLY A 663 -4.44 -7.44 -24.70
N VAL A 664 -4.60 -7.54 -23.37
CA VAL A 664 -4.89 -6.35 -22.54
C VAL A 664 -3.66 -5.45 -22.46
N PRO A 665 -3.76 -4.15 -22.81
CA PRO A 665 -2.61 -3.27 -22.84
C PRO A 665 -2.08 -2.98 -21.43
N SER A 666 -0.75 -2.90 -21.34
CA SER A 666 -0.12 -2.25 -20.19
C SER A 666 -0.33 -0.75 -20.26
N GLY A 667 -0.57 -0.12 -19.11
CA GLY A 667 -0.84 1.31 -19.17
C GLY A 667 -1.29 2.03 -17.93
N LEU A 668 -1.48 3.32 -18.13
CA LEU A 668 -2.09 4.24 -17.19
C LEU A 668 -3.46 4.67 -17.73
N PHE A 669 -4.52 4.49 -16.94
CA PHE A 669 -5.89 4.66 -17.40
C PHE A 669 -6.71 5.55 -16.47
N ALA A 670 -7.51 6.43 -17.05
CA ALA A 670 -8.55 7.16 -16.34
C ALA A 670 -9.83 7.11 -17.17
N SER A 671 -10.81 6.30 -16.73
CA SER A 671 -11.89 5.90 -17.63
C SER A 671 -13.30 5.87 -17.04
N VAL A 672 -14.28 6.19 -17.90
CA VAL A 672 -15.70 5.87 -17.69
C VAL A 672 -16.02 4.64 -18.52
N GLU A 673 -16.29 3.53 -17.87
CA GLU A 673 -16.39 2.22 -18.52
C GLU A 673 -17.77 2.00 -19.18
N PRO A 674 -17.94 0.95 -20.02
CA PRO A 674 -19.21 0.72 -20.70
C PRO A 674 -20.40 0.60 -19.73
N ASN A 675 -21.48 1.34 -20.03
CA ASN A 675 -22.69 1.47 -19.20
C ASN A 675 -22.53 2.26 -17.88
N ALA A 676 -21.35 2.81 -17.58
CA ALA A 676 -21.13 3.72 -16.47
C ALA A 676 -21.61 5.15 -16.82
N THR A 677 -21.88 5.95 -15.79
CA THR A 677 -22.26 7.37 -15.93
C THR A 677 -21.41 8.24 -15.02
N GLY A 678 -20.73 9.25 -15.56
CA GLY A 678 -19.85 10.15 -14.79
C GLY A 678 -18.81 10.82 -15.68
N THR A 679 -18.04 11.77 -15.16
CA THR A 679 -16.91 12.33 -15.92
C THR A 679 -15.66 11.46 -15.77
N GLY A 680 -14.89 11.34 -16.85
CA GLY A 680 -13.57 10.70 -16.85
C GLY A 680 -12.56 11.45 -15.99
N GLY A 681 -11.61 10.72 -15.45
CA GLY A 681 -10.58 11.23 -14.54
C GLY A 681 -9.42 11.89 -15.27
N ASP A 682 -8.75 12.86 -14.64
CA ASP A 682 -7.58 13.49 -15.23
C ASP A 682 -6.31 12.65 -15.00
N ILE A 683 -5.44 12.56 -16.01
CA ILE A 683 -4.10 11.99 -15.86
C ILE A 683 -3.05 13.11 -15.95
N ARG A 684 -2.17 13.19 -14.95
CA ARG A 684 -1.07 14.16 -14.89
C ARG A 684 0.27 13.47 -14.68
N ILE A 685 1.16 13.62 -15.65
CA ILE A 685 2.57 13.20 -15.57
C ILE A 685 3.44 14.45 -15.45
N SER A 686 4.34 14.46 -14.47
CA SER A 686 5.27 15.57 -14.27
C SER A 686 6.65 15.13 -13.82
N GLY A 687 7.69 15.83 -14.30
CA GLY A 687 9.06 15.69 -13.78
C GLY A 687 9.87 14.55 -14.38
N ALA A 688 9.43 14.01 -15.52
CA ALA A 688 10.10 12.91 -16.19
C ALA A 688 11.23 13.42 -17.10
N SER A 689 12.41 12.81 -17.01
CA SER A 689 13.42 12.91 -18.07
C SER A 689 12.97 12.12 -19.31
N ARG A 690 12.24 11.01 -19.11
CA ARG A 690 11.77 10.19 -20.23
C ARG A 690 10.44 9.51 -19.92
N LEU A 691 9.51 9.60 -20.87
CA LEU A 691 8.30 8.76 -20.96
C LEU A 691 8.38 7.90 -22.21
N LEU A 692 8.33 6.58 -22.04
CA LEU A 692 8.27 5.59 -23.12
C LEU A 692 6.93 4.84 -23.10
N VAL A 693 6.25 4.80 -24.25
CA VAL A 693 5.06 3.97 -24.50
C VAL A 693 5.34 3.09 -25.72
N GLU A 694 5.41 1.77 -25.52
CA GLU A 694 5.91 0.85 -26.56
C GLU A 694 5.12 -0.47 -26.65
N GLY A 695 5.08 -1.05 -27.86
CA GLY A 695 4.63 -2.43 -28.09
C GLY A 695 3.13 -2.67 -27.86
N GLY A 696 2.27 -1.67 -28.12
CA GLY A 696 0.83 -1.74 -27.87
C GLY A 696 0.37 -1.27 -26.49
N ALA A 697 1.30 -0.78 -25.66
CA ALA A 697 0.96 -0.13 -24.39
C ALA A 697 0.15 1.16 -24.60
N ALA A 698 -0.61 1.56 -23.58
CA ALA A 698 -1.54 2.69 -23.65
C ALA A 698 -1.44 3.65 -22.45
N LEU A 699 -1.65 4.94 -22.72
CA LEU A 699 -1.83 6.01 -21.76
C LEU A 699 -3.09 6.79 -22.15
N GLY A 700 -4.19 6.60 -21.41
CA GLY A 700 -5.51 7.02 -21.90
C GLY A 700 -6.44 7.62 -20.85
N ALA A 701 -6.98 8.81 -21.15
CA ALA A 701 -8.05 9.46 -20.38
C ALA A 701 -9.36 9.46 -21.19
N SER A 702 -10.11 8.36 -21.12
CA SER A 702 -11.12 8.01 -22.13
C SER A 702 -12.50 7.68 -21.54
N THR A 703 -13.56 7.85 -22.31
CA THR A 703 -14.94 7.49 -21.94
C THR A 703 -15.51 6.46 -22.93
N PHE A 704 -16.01 5.36 -22.38
CA PHE A 704 -16.75 4.28 -23.04
C PHE A 704 -18.24 4.29 -22.64
N GLY A 705 -18.62 5.09 -21.63
CA GLY A 705 -19.98 5.23 -21.08
C GLY A 705 -20.61 6.60 -21.38
N GLU A 706 -21.34 7.14 -20.41
CA GLU A 706 -21.97 8.47 -20.48
C GLU A 706 -21.24 9.49 -19.59
N GLY A 707 -20.73 10.54 -20.22
CA GLY A 707 -20.06 11.68 -19.61
C GLY A 707 -18.76 12.03 -20.35
N ASP A 708 -18.25 13.24 -20.10
CA ASP A 708 -17.05 13.74 -20.76
C ASP A 708 -15.81 12.88 -20.40
N ALA A 709 -14.87 12.74 -21.33
CA ALA A 709 -13.58 12.11 -21.05
C ALA A 709 -12.73 12.98 -20.10
N GLY A 710 -11.63 12.45 -19.59
CA GLY A 710 -10.69 13.21 -18.77
C GLY A 710 -9.69 14.03 -19.59
N THR A 711 -8.95 14.93 -18.93
CA THR A 711 -7.78 15.59 -19.52
C THR A 711 -6.52 14.75 -19.29
N LEU A 712 -5.58 14.85 -20.23
CA LEU A 712 -4.27 14.21 -20.10
C LEU A 712 -3.18 15.27 -20.27
N SER A 713 -2.33 15.43 -19.26
CA SER A 713 -1.24 16.41 -19.22
C SER A 713 0.08 15.70 -18.95
N ILE A 714 0.99 15.78 -19.92
CA ILE A 714 2.29 15.12 -19.89
C ILE A 714 3.38 16.18 -19.88
N ALA A 715 4.23 16.19 -18.86
CA ALA A 715 5.42 17.04 -18.81
C ALA A 715 6.69 16.18 -18.61
N ALA A 716 7.47 16.05 -19.68
CA ALA A 716 8.72 15.28 -19.71
C ALA A 716 9.81 15.97 -20.54
N GLU A 717 11.09 15.59 -20.44
CA GLU A 717 12.09 16.07 -21.40
C GLU A 717 11.94 15.39 -22.76
N VAL A 718 11.81 14.06 -22.76
CA VAL A 718 11.57 13.24 -23.95
C VAL A 718 10.30 12.41 -23.79
N VAL A 719 9.41 12.50 -24.78
CA VAL A 719 8.24 11.61 -24.91
C VAL A 719 8.42 10.76 -26.15
N GLU A 720 8.38 9.44 -25.99
CA GLU A 720 8.61 8.46 -27.04
C GLU A 720 7.44 7.46 -27.10
N VAL A 721 6.76 7.42 -28.25
CA VAL A 721 5.67 6.48 -28.53
C VAL A 721 6.05 5.67 -29.75
N ARG A 722 6.15 4.35 -29.63
CA ARG A 722 6.62 3.52 -30.74
C ARG A 722 6.01 2.13 -30.81
N GLY A 723 5.75 1.70 -32.03
CA GLY A 723 5.35 0.33 -32.33
C GLY A 723 3.86 0.06 -32.15
N SER A 724 3.53 -1.21 -32.36
CA SER A 724 2.24 -1.84 -32.15
C SER A 724 2.43 -3.22 -31.50
N ASP A 725 1.36 -3.82 -31.00
CA ASP A 725 1.38 -5.21 -30.55
C ASP A 725 1.39 -6.21 -31.73
N GLU A 726 1.39 -7.51 -31.41
CA GLU A 726 1.39 -8.58 -32.43
C GLU A 726 0.12 -8.61 -33.29
N GLU A 727 -1.00 -8.07 -32.80
CA GLU A 727 -2.27 -7.97 -33.53
C GLU A 727 -2.38 -6.68 -34.37
N GLY A 728 -1.38 -5.79 -34.26
CA GLY A 728 -1.29 -4.52 -34.96
C GLY A 728 -2.01 -3.38 -34.25
N PHE A 729 -2.38 -3.53 -32.97
CA PHE A 729 -2.88 -2.41 -32.16
C PHE A 729 -1.71 -1.48 -31.80
N PRO A 730 -1.81 -0.19 -32.13
CA PRO A 730 -0.71 0.75 -31.94
C PRO A 730 -0.44 1.00 -30.45
N SER A 731 0.78 1.45 -30.13
CA SER A 731 1.03 2.15 -28.88
C SER A 731 0.30 3.49 -28.86
N LEU A 732 -0.38 3.78 -27.74
CA LEU A 732 -1.40 4.83 -27.66
C LEU A 732 -1.12 5.86 -26.57
N ILE A 733 -1.20 7.14 -26.93
CA ILE A 733 -1.47 8.24 -25.99
C ILE A 733 -2.77 8.89 -26.41
N ASP A 734 -3.81 8.83 -25.57
CA ASP A 734 -5.13 9.27 -25.97
C ASP A 734 -6.01 9.97 -24.92
N ALA A 735 -6.95 10.75 -25.45
CA ALA A 735 -8.10 11.25 -24.71
C ALA A 735 -9.33 11.15 -25.61
N GLN A 736 -10.16 10.12 -25.41
CA GLN A 736 -11.18 9.73 -26.39
C GLN A 736 -12.59 9.53 -25.84
N VAL A 737 -13.58 9.75 -26.70
CA VAL A 737 -14.97 9.30 -26.53
C VAL A 737 -15.21 8.16 -27.50
N ASN A 738 -15.30 6.94 -26.96
CA ASN A 738 -15.34 5.71 -27.74
C ASN A 738 -16.68 5.46 -28.44
N SER A 739 -16.71 4.46 -29.33
CA SER A 739 -17.93 4.11 -30.06
C SER A 739 -19.05 3.68 -29.10
N GLY A 740 -20.24 4.24 -29.26
CA GLY A 740 -21.38 4.00 -28.36
C GLY A 740 -21.40 4.85 -27.09
N ALA A 741 -20.30 5.54 -26.75
CA ALA A 741 -20.24 6.48 -25.64
C ALA A 741 -20.87 7.84 -25.99
N THR A 742 -21.22 8.62 -24.97
CA THR A 742 -21.71 10.00 -25.11
C THR A 742 -20.94 10.92 -24.18
N GLY A 743 -20.30 11.95 -24.72
CA GLY A 743 -19.47 12.89 -23.96
C GLY A 743 -18.56 13.68 -24.89
N ASN A 744 -17.87 14.68 -24.36
CA ASN A 744 -16.84 15.40 -25.10
C ASN A 744 -15.45 14.86 -24.72
N ALA A 745 -14.59 14.68 -25.71
CA ALA A 745 -13.17 14.48 -25.43
C ALA A 745 -12.58 15.80 -24.93
N GLN A 746 -11.71 15.74 -23.93
CA GLN A 746 -11.08 16.94 -23.37
C GLN A 746 -9.69 17.14 -23.95
N THR A 747 -8.92 18.05 -23.34
CA THR A 747 -7.59 18.41 -23.84
C THR A 747 -6.56 17.33 -23.52
N LEU A 748 -5.75 17.00 -24.52
CA LEU A 748 -4.45 16.35 -24.36
C LEU A 748 -3.34 17.42 -24.51
N THR A 749 -2.49 17.56 -23.50
CA THR A 749 -1.32 18.47 -23.51
C THR A 749 -0.03 17.68 -23.33
N ILE A 750 0.92 17.87 -24.25
CA ILE A 750 2.27 17.30 -24.19
C ILE A 750 3.26 18.45 -24.13
N ASP A 751 3.94 18.59 -23.00
CA ASP A 751 5.07 19.46 -22.75
C ASP A 751 6.35 18.62 -22.81
N ALA A 752 7.09 18.71 -23.93
CA ALA A 752 8.32 17.93 -24.15
C ALA A 752 9.41 18.73 -24.85
N GLN A 753 10.69 18.53 -24.55
CA GLN A 753 11.75 19.09 -25.39
C GLN A 753 11.75 18.40 -26.75
N GLN A 754 11.62 17.07 -26.73
CA GLN A 754 11.58 16.19 -27.89
C GLN A 754 10.37 15.25 -27.82
N LEU A 755 9.60 15.19 -28.90
CA LEU A 755 8.51 14.23 -29.10
C LEU A 755 8.85 13.29 -30.26
N ILE A 756 8.83 11.99 -30.02
CA ILE A 756 9.14 10.94 -30.98
C ILE A 756 7.91 10.03 -31.15
N VAL A 757 7.40 9.89 -32.37
CA VAL A 757 6.27 9.00 -32.71
C VAL A 757 6.66 8.10 -33.88
N GLN A 758 6.85 6.81 -33.63
CA GLN A 758 7.45 5.90 -34.63
C GLN A 758 6.70 4.57 -34.76
N ASP A 759 6.98 3.85 -35.85
CA ASP A 759 6.59 2.45 -36.04
C ASP A 759 5.08 2.16 -35.87
N GLY A 760 4.21 3.06 -36.34
CA GLY A 760 2.75 2.89 -36.29
C GLY A 760 2.08 3.40 -35.01
N ALA A 761 2.82 4.11 -34.14
CA ALA A 761 2.28 4.72 -32.93
C ALA A 761 1.23 5.80 -33.20
N LEU A 762 0.29 5.96 -32.25
CA LEU A 762 -0.81 6.92 -32.36
C LEU A 762 -0.93 7.82 -31.12
N ILE A 763 -0.84 9.13 -31.33
CA ILE A 763 -1.22 10.15 -30.34
C ILE A 763 -2.51 10.79 -30.81
N SER A 764 -3.57 10.77 -29.98
CA SER A 764 -4.85 11.28 -30.47
C SER A 764 -5.84 11.82 -29.46
N VAL A 765 -6.67 12.74 -29.93
CA VAL A 765 -7.89 13.22 -29.26
C VAL A 765 -9.06 13.00 -30.20
N GLN A 766 -9.92 12.05 -29.88
CA GLN A 766 -10.96 11.59 -30.82
C GLN A 766 -12.33 11.45 -30.18
N THR A 767 -13.37 11.71 -30.97
CA THR A 767 -14.75 11.33 -30.60
C THR A 767 -15.35 10.43 -31.68
N LEU A 768 -15.42 9.15 -31.37
CA LEU A 768 -16.07 8.09 -32.15
C LEU A 768 -17.55 7.91 -31.75
N GLY A 769 -17.90 8.29 -30.52
CA GLY A 769 -19.26 8.37 -29.99
C GLY A 769 -19.95 9.71 -30.23
N ALA A 770 -20.96 10.04 -29.43
CA ALA A 770 -21.67 11.32 -29.54
C ALA A 770 -20.98 12.42 -28.70
N GLY A 771 -20.61 13.53 -29.34
CA GLY A 771 -20.05 14.73 -28.70
C GLY A 771 -18.84 15.29 -29.45
N ASN A 772 -18.29 16.42 -28.99
CA ASN A 772 -17.20 17.08 -29.68
C ASN A 772 -15.85 16.42 -29.37
N ALA A 773 -14.90 16.50 -30.31
CA ALA A 773 -13.52 16.18 -30.01
C ALA A 773 -12.83 17.34 -29.27
N GLY A 774 -11.88 17.00 -28.42
CA GLY A 774 -11.08 17.95 -27.66
C GLY A 774 -9.89 18.47 -28.44
N ASP A 775 -9.11 19.35 -27.80
CA ASP A 775 -7.91 19.92 -28.40
C ASP A 775 -6.66 19.11 -28.05
N LEU A 776 -5.74 19.01 -29.01
CA LEU A 776 -4.39 18.49 -28.81
C LEU A 776 -3.39 19.65 -28.78
N ARG A 777 -2.70 19.84 -27.66
CA ARG A 777 -1.67 20.87 -27.48
C ARG A 777 -0.31 20.21 -27.33
N ILE A 778 0.61 20.52 -28.23
CA ILE A 778 1.99 20.03 -28.21
C ILE A 778 2.91 21.23 -28.04
N ASN A 779 3.56 21.28 -26.89
CA ASN A 779 4.61 22.25 -26.58
C ASN A 779 5.95 21.52 -26.72
N ALA A 780 6.51 21.53 -27.94
CA ALA A 780 7.78 20.85 -28.24
C ALA A 780 8.64 21.61 -29.24
N SER A 781 9.96 21.52 -29.06
CA SER A 781 10.93 22.18 -29.95
C SER A 781 11.37 21.28 -31.09
N ASP A 782 11.40 19.97 -30.86
CA ASP A 782 11.73 18.94 -31.85
C ASP A 782 10.66 17.85 -31.84
N ILE A 783 10.03 17.62 -32.99
CA ILE A 783 8.98 16.64 -33.19
C ILE A 783 9.39 15.73 -34.35
N GLN A 784 9.56 14.44 -34.08
CA GLN A 784 9.99 13.44 -35.05
C GLN A 784 8.90 12.40 -35.23
N LEU A 785 8.42 12.22 -36.46
CA LEU A 785 7.46 11.20 -36.82
C LEU A 785 8.05 10.29 -37.90
N ALA A 786 8.00 8.97 -37.70
CA ALA A 786 8.47 8.00 -38.70
C ALA A 786 7.48 6.83 -38.87
N GLY A 787 7.18 6.46 -40.11
CA GLY A 787 6.32 5.32 -40.47
C GLY A 787 4.93 5.74 -40.95
N GLU A 788 4.42 5.03 -41.98
CA GLU A 788 3.18 5.38 -42.71
C GLU A 788 1.94 5.41 -41.80
N ASP A 789 1.94 4.57 -40.76
CA ASP A 789 0.86 4.47 -39.78
C ASP A 789 1.06 5.36 -38.54
N SER A 790 2.22 6.01 -38.40
CA SER A 790 2.51 6.90 -37.27
C SER A 790 1.75 8.22 -37.39
N ARG A 791 0.92 8.51 -36.38
CA ARG A 791 -0.06 9.60 -36.47
C ARG A 791 -0.16 10.44 -35.21
N ILE A 792 -0.30 11.75 -35.43
CA ILE A 792 -0.81 12.71 -34.44
C ILE A 792 -2.17 13.20 -34.95
N LEU A 793 -3.23 12.91 -34.20
CA LEU A 793 -4.60 12.96 -34.74
C LEU A 793 -5.59 13.65 -33.80
N ALA A 794 -6.29 14.67 -34.31
CA ALA A 794 -7.49 15.21 -33.66
C ALA A 794 -8.70 14.95 -34.57
N ALA A 795 -9.65 14.12 -34.14
CA ALA A 795 -10.69 13.60 -35.05
C ALA A 795 -12.11 13.52 -34.47
N THR A 796 -13.13 13.72 -35.32
CA THR A 796 -14.52 13.32 -35.02
C THR A 796 -15.08 12.39 -36.09
N ALA A 797 -15.76 11.33 -35.64
CA ALA A 797 -16.46 10.39 -36.53
C ALA A 797 -17.98 10.62 -36.63
N THR A 798 -18.56 11.37 -35.69
CA THR A 798 -20.01 11.67 -35.61
C THR A 798 -20.29 13.14 -35.91
N ASP A 799 -21.57 13.53 -36.07
CA ASP A 799 -22.05 14.90 -36.36
C ASP A 799 -21.69 15.93 -35.26
N SER A 800 -20.40 16.14 -35.06
CA SER A 800 -19.78 16.95 -34.01
C SER A 800 -18.50 17.59 -34.54
N ARG A 801 -18.10 18.67 -33.89
CA ARG A 801 -16.95 19.47 -34.34
C ARG A 801 -15.65 18.76 -34.01
N ALA A 802 -14.76 18.67 -34.99
CA ALA A 802 -13.41 18.16 -34.80
C ALA A 802 -12.52 19.14 -34.00
N GLY A 803 -11.60 18.56 -33.24
CA GLY A 803 -10.69 19.25 -32.34
C GLY A 803 -9.63 20.08 -33.05
N THR A 804 -8.93 20.92 -32.30
CA THR A 804 -7.79 21.69 -32.82
C THR A 804 -6.47 21.02 -32.44
N ILE A 805 -5.52 20.96 -33.38
CA ILE A 805 -4.11 20.66 -33.07
C ILE A 805 -3.36 21.99 -32.97
N GLN A 806 -2.72 22.24 -31.83
CA GLN A 806 -1.86 23.40 -31.59
C GLN A 806 -0.45 22.92 -31.29
N ILE A 807 0.53 23.38 -32.07
CA ILE A 807 1.95 23.12 -31.89
C ILE A 807 2.67 24.45 -31.62
N GLN A 808 3.47 24.49 -30.57
CA GLN A 808 4.30 25.64 -30.22
C GLN A 808 5.58 25.16 -29.50
N PRO A 809 6.64 25.98 -29.40
CA PRO A 809 7.84 25.57 -28.68
C PRO A 809 7.61 25.55 -27.17
N THR A 810 8.46 24.81 -26.45
CA THR A 810 8.53 24.87 -24.99
C THR A 810 8.95 26.25 -24.50
N THR A 811 8.61 26.58 -23.25
CA THR A 811 9.00 27.86 -22.64
C THR A 811 10.53 28.03 -22.67
N GLY A 812 11.00 29.04 -23.40
CA GLY A 812 12.43 29.34 -23.56
C GLY A 812 13.01 28.97 -24.93
N SER A 813 12.35 28.10 -25.70
CA SER A 813 12.69 27.84 -27.09
C SER A 813 12.03 28.86 -28.03
N GLN A 814 12.70 29.17 -29.14
CA GLN A 814 12.23 30.11 -30.15
C GLN A 814 11.84 29.43 -31.46
N GLN A 815 12.04 28.11 -31.57
CA GLN A 815 11.92 27.37 -32.82
C GLN A 815 11.13 26.07 -32.65
N VAL A 816 10.43 25.67 -33.71
CA VAL A 816 9.76 24.37 -33.83
C VAL A 816 10.30 23.66 -35.06
N ALA A 817 10.85 22.46 -34.87
CA ALA A 817 11.24 21.55 -35.93
C ALA A 817 10.29 20.35 -35.96
N ILE A 818 9.72 20.06 -37.14
CA ILE A 818 8.91 18.88 -37.41
C ILE A 818 9.61 18.08 -38.51
N THR A 819 10.03 16.86 -38.19
CA THR A 819 10.69 15.96 -39.13
C THR A 819 9.81 14.74 -39.37
N PHE A 820 9.47 14.51 -40.63
CA PHE A 820 8.71 13.35 -41.10
C PHE A 820 9.63 12.35 -41.79
N GLN A 821 9.30 11.07 -41.64
CA GLN A 821 9.93 9.96 -42.36
C GLN A 821 8.86 8.92 -42.70
N ASP A 822 8.98 8.30 -43.87
CA ASP A 822 8.15 7.18 -44.33
C ASP A 822 6.63 7.49 -44.32
N GLY A 823 6.23 8.70 -44.70
CA GLY A 823 4.82 9.05 -44.92
C GLY A 823 3.98 9.36 -43.66
N ALA A 824 4.62 9.63 -42.52
CA ALA A 824 3.92 9.93 -41.26
C ALA A 824 3.04 11.20 -41.34
N ARG A 825 2.02 11.30 -40.47
CA ARG A 825 0.97 12.33 -40.59
C ARG A 825 0.61 13.05 -39.28
N ILE A 826 0.47 14.37 -39.36
CA ILE A 826 -0.24 15.19 -38.36
C ILE A 826 -1.55 15.69 -38.99
N SER A 827 -2.70 15.30 -38.44
CA SER A 827 -4.01 15.51 -39.08
C SER A 827 -5.07 15.98 -38.08
N ALA A 828 -5.70 17.10 -38.38
CA ALA A 828 -6.97 17.49 -37.77
C ALA A 828 -8.10 17.13 -38.75
N GLU A 829 -8.95 16.16 -38.41
CA GLU A 829 -9.89 15.58 -39.37
C GLU A 829 -11.32 15.39 -38.86
N THR A 830 -12.28 15.38 -39.79
CA THR A 830 -13.67 15.00 -39.51
C THR A 830 -14.15 14.05 -40.59
N SER A 831 -14.96 13.05 -40.22
CA SER A 831 -15.76 12.28 -41.17
C SER A 831 -17.24 12.65 -41.12
N SER A 832 -17.58 13.77 -40.47
CA SER A 832 -18.95 14.19 -40.19
C SER A 832 -19.49 15.27 -41.13
N SER A 833 -20.74 15.67 -40.91
CA SER A 833 -21.35 16.81 -41.61
C SER A 833 -20.92 18.18 -41.06
N GLN A 834 -20.20 18.23 -39.94
CA GLN A 834 -19.75 19.45 -39.27
C GLN A 834 -18.34 19.86 -39.72
N GLN A 835 -17.90 21.07 -39.36
CA GLN A 835 -16.58 21.59 -39.74
C GLN A 835 -15.43 20.73 -39.18
N GLY A 836 -14.45 20.46 -40.02
CA GLY A 836 -13.20 19.78 -39.68
C GLY A 836 -12.32 20.55 -38.71
N GLY A 837 -11.39 19.83 -38.09
CA GLY A 837 -10.51 20.35 -37.06
C GLY A 837 -9.50 21.33 -37.65
N SER A 838 -9.12 22.35 -36.89
CA SER A 838 -8.10 23.30 -37.32
C SER A 838 -6.72 22.87 -36.84
N LEU A 839 -5.68 23.29 -37.55
CA LEU A 839 -4.29 23.06 -37.17
C LEU A 839 -3.53 24.38 -37.09
N ARG A 840 -2.78 24.59 -36.02
CA ARG A 840 -1.95 25.78 -35.84
C ARG A 840 -0.54 25.41 -35.38
N VAL A 841 0.47 25.92 -36.08
CA VAL A 841 1.87 25.87 -35.65
C VAL A 841 2.37 27.30 -35.43
N THR A 842 2.98 27.57 -34.28
CA THR A 842 3.46 28.92 -33.94
C THR A 842 4.83 28.85 -33.28
N ALA A 843 5.78 29.67 -33.75
CA ALA A 843 7.11 29.79 -33.12
C ALA A 843 7.65 31.23 -33.20
N PRO A 844 8.34 31.75 -32.18
CA PRO A 844 8.86 33.12 -32.21
C PRO A 844 9.84 33.43 -33.37
N GLU A 845 10.81 32.56 -33.65
CA GLU A 845 11.90 32.81 -34.61
C GLU A 845 11.84 31.93 -35.85
N SER A 846 11.56 30.62 -35.73
CA SER A 846 11.49 29.77 -36.92
C SER A 846 10.58 28.55 -36.77
N ILE A 847 10.01 28.13 -37.90
CA ILE A 847 9.32 26.85 -38.07
C ILE A 847 10.01 26.10 -39.21
N THR A 848 10.48 24.89 -38.96
CA THR A 848 11.04 24.00 -39.99
C THR A 848 10.19 22.74 -40.07
N ILE A 849 9.71 22.42 -41.28
CA ILE A 849 8.94 21.21 -41.58
C ILE A 849 9.70 20.48 -42.69
N SER A 850 10.12 19.24 -42.46
CA SER A 850 10.95 18.50 -43.41
C SER A 850 10.60 17.02 -43.53
N GLY A 851 10.87 16.43 -44.69
CA GLY A 851 10.65 15.01 -44.98
C GLY A 851 9.30 14.72 -45.63
N ASP A 852 9.03 13.46 -45.96
CA ASP A 852 7.94 13.00 -46.84
C ASP A 852 6.55 12.87 -46.16
N GLY A 853 6.27 13.72 -45.17
CA GLY A 853 5.05 13.65 -44.38
C GLY A 853 4.04 14.76 -44.65
N ILE A 854 2.85 14.59 -44.04
CA ILE A 854 1.69 15.45 -44.30
C ILE A 854 1.24 16.16 -43.02
N LEU A 855 1.20 17.49 -43.07
CA LEU A 855 0.50 18.33 -42.10
C LEU A 855 -0.85 18.73 -42.68
N SER A 856 -1.96 18.34 -42.05
CA SER A 856 -3.28 18.53 -42.67
C SER A 856 -4.44 18.89 -41.77
N ALA A 857 -5.40 19.63 -42.36
CA ALA A 857 -6.74 19.83 -41.82
C ALA A 857 -7.78 19.36 -42.87
N ARG A 858 -8.38 18.19 -42.68
CA ARG A 858 -9.21 17.54 -43.73
C ARG A 858 -10.63 17.16 -43.29
N SER A 859 -11.52 17.00 -44.26
CA SER A 859 -12.86 16.45 -44.08
C SER A 859 -13.12 15.32 -45.07
N THR A 860 -13.39 14.12 -44.56
CA THR A 860 -13.83 12.98 -45.38
C THR A 860 -15.35 12.87 -45.45
N GLY A 861 -16.06 13.63 -44.61
CA GLY A 861 -17.52 13.76 -44.59
C GLY A 861 -18.05 14.95 -45.40
N SER A 862 -19.34 15.23 -45.26
CA SER A 862 -20.01 16.33 -45.98
C SER A 862 -19.81 17.72 -45.35
N GLY A 863 -19.04 17.83 -44.26
CA GLY A 863 -18.65 19.09 -43.64
C GLY A 863 -17.42 19.73 -44.28
N SER A 864 -17.26 21.05 -44.14
CA SER A 864 -16.08 21.77 -44.65
C SER A 864 -14.81 21.37 -43.90
N ALA A 865 -13.65 21.40 -44.56
CA ALA A 865 -12.37 21.22 -43.89
C ALA A 865 -12.08 22.35 -42.89
N GLY A 866 -11.26 22.05 -41.87
CA GLY A 866 -10.75 23.07 -40.96
C GLY A 866 -9.60 23.86 -41.56
N ASN A 867 -9.20 24.94 -40.88
CA ASN A 867 -8.14 25.82 -41.37
C ASN A 867 -6.77 25.39 -40.84
N LEU A 868 -5.73 25.64 -41.62
CA LEU A 868 -4.35 25.43 -41.23
C LEU A 868 -3.63 26.79 -41.15
N ARG A 869 -2.92 27.03 -40.04
CA ARG A 869 -2.22 28.30 -39.80
C ARG A 869 -0.78 28.09 -39.33
N LEU A 870 0.17 28.71 -40.04
CA LEU A 870 1.59 28.70 -39.68
C LEU A 870 2.03 30.13 -39.36
N GLU A 871 2.58 30.37 -38.17
CA GLU A 871 2.96 31.72 -37.71
C GLU A 871 4.35 31.75 -37.08
N THR A 872 5.24 32.54 -37.67
CA THR A 872 6.55 32.84 -37.08
C THR A 872 6.99 34.29 -37.28
N GLY A 873 7.81 34.79 -36.36
CA GLY A 873 8.42 36.12 -36.48
C GLY A 873 9.64 36.15 -37.42
N GLY A 874 10.20 34.98 -37.77
CA GLY A 874 11.37 34.86 -38.65
C GLY A 874 11.13 33.94 -39.84
N GLU A 875 11.76 32.77 -39.87
CA GLU A 875 11.82 31.91 -41.06
C GLU A 875 10.86 30.71 -40.97
N LEU A 876 10.04 30.50 -41.99
CA LEU A 876 9.31 29.25 -42.24
C LEU A 876 10.00 28.51 -43.38
N GLN A 877 10.51 27.31 -43.10
CA GLN A 877 11.12 26.42 -44.10
C GLN A 877 10.29 25.13 -44.23
N ILE A 878 9.89 24.79 -45.45
CA ILE A 878 9.20 23.53 -45.78
C ILE A 878 10.07 22.80 -46.81
N THR A 879 10.42 21.54 -46.56
CA THR A 879 11.28 20.74 -47.45
C THR A 879 10.73 19.33 -47.61
N ASP A 880 10.32 18.98 -48.83
CA ASP A 880 9.74 17.67 -49.19
C ASP A 880 8.43 17.29 -48.45
N SER A 881 7.81 18.24 -47.74
CA SER A 881 6.60 18.01 -46.92
C SER A 881 5.36 18.70 -47.47
N ASP A 882 4.22 18.06 -47.23
CA ASP A 882 2.90 18.50 -47.66
C ASP A 882 2.14 19.29 -46.58
N ILE A 883 1.74 20.52 -46.89
CA ILE A 883 0.85 21.34 -46.05
C ILE A 883 -0.52 21.44 -46.73
N THR A 884 -1.51 20.66 -46.24
CA THR A 884 -2.75 20.46 -46.99
C THR A 884 -4.03 20.74 -46.18
N THR A 885 -5.01 21.44 -46.79
CA THR A 885 -6.42 21.33 -46.36
C THR A 885 -7.23 20.63 -47.44
N SER A 886 -8.10 19.68 -47.08
CA SER A 886 -8.82 18.93 -48.11
C SER A 886 -10.21 18.46 -47.74
N THR A 887 -11.11 18.37 -48.73
CA THR A 887 -12.42 17.70 -48.58
C THR A 887 -12.63 16.66 -49.67
N THR A 888 -13.25 15.52 -49.32
CA THR A 888 -13.52 14.43 -50.28
C THR A 888 -14.99 14.26 -50.66
N ALA A 889 -15.95 14.90 -49.96
CA ALA A 889 -17.38 14.67 -50.14
C ALA A 889 -18.23 15.93 -50.44
N GLY A 890 -17.71 16.87 -51.24
CA GLY A 890 -18.55 17.96 -51.76
C GLY A 890 -18.54 19.29 -51.01
N ALA A 891 -17.88 19.36 -49.86
CA ALA A 891 -17.84 20.55 -49.00
C ALA A 891 -16.68 21.50 -49.37
N ALA A 892 -16.70 22.72 -48.84
CA ALA A 892 -15.63 23.68 -49.10
C ALA A 892 -14.32 23.30 -48.38
N GLY A 893 -13.20 23.50 -49.07
CA GLY A 893 -11.84 23.41 -48.53
C GLY A 893 -11.59 24.45 -47.44
N GLY A 894 -10.64 24.14 -46.54
CA GLY A 894 -10.21 25.02 -45.47
C GLY A 894 -9.20 26.04 -45.95
N ALA A 895 -9.08 27.19 -45.26
CA ALA A 895 -8.05 28.16 -45.60
C ALA A 895 -6.68 27.75 -45.06
N ILE A 896 -5.62 28.10 -45.79
CA ILE A 896 -4.24 28.06 -45.31
C ILE A 896 -3.74 29.50 -45.15
N ASP A 897 -3.38 29.87 -43.92
CA ASP A 897 -2.81 31.17 -43.58
C ASP A 897 -1.37 31.02 -43.11
N ILE A 898 -0.42 31.68 -43.77
CA ILE A 898 1.00 31.68 -43.41
C ILE A 898 1.44 33.11 -43.09
N THR A 899 2.06 33.32 -41.93
CA THR A 899 2.73 34.56 -41.55
C THR A 899 4.18 34.27 -41.16
N ALA A 900 5.15 34.83 -41.87
CA ALA A 900 6.58 34.70 -41.56
C ALA A 900 7.34 35.95 -42.01
N ALA A 901 8.58 36.18 -41.58
CA ALA A 901 9.46 37.15 -42.25
C ALA A 901 9.92 36.59 -43.60
N THR A 902 10.33 35.31 -43.64
CA THR A 902 10.70 34.61 -44.88
C THR A 902 9.96 33.27 -44.95
N VAL A 903 9.42 32.95 -46.12
CA VAL A 903 8.90 31.60 -46.43
C VAL A 903 9.80 30.98 -47.48
N GLU A 904 10.36 29.81 -47.19
CA GLU A 904 11.21 29.04 -48.08
C GLU A 904 10.62 27.64 -48.31
N LEU A 905 10.35 27.31 -49.57
CA LEU A 905 9.94 25.98 -50.04
C LEU A 905 11.09 25.37 -50.85
N ARG A 906 11.44 24.12 -50.58
CA ARG A 906 12.54 23.38 -51.23
C ARG A 906 12.14 21.94 -51.51
N GLY A 907 12.81 21.32 -52.49
CA GLY A 907 12.50 19.95 -52.90
C GLY A 907 11.06 19.85 -53.37
N ASP A 908 10.29 18.97 -52.75
CA ASP A 908 8.86 18.74 -53.03
C ASP A 908 7.98 19.34 -51.91
N GLY A 909 8.22 20.61 -51.56
CA GLY A 909 7.61 21.28 -50.42
C GLY A 909 6.34 22.04 -50.80
N ASP A 910 5.17 21.51 -50.46
CA ASP A 910 3.91 21.96 -51.04
C ASP A 910 2.92 22.60 -50.07
N ILE A 911 2.16 23.58 -50.59
CA ILE A 911 1.04 24.20 -49.88
C ILE A 911 -0.22 24.05 -50.73
N ARG A 912 -1.14 23.19 -50.30
CA ARG A 912 -2.26 22.73 -51.12
C ARG A 912 -3.61 22.87 -50.42
N THR A 913 -4.59 23.46 -51.07
CA THR A 913 -5.99 23.35 -50.68
C THR A 913 -6.74 22.58 -51.77
N ASN A 914 -7.50 21.55 -51.40
CA ASN A 914 -8.08 20.63 -52.38
C ASN A 914 -9.53 20.23 -52.05
N VAL A 915 -10.42 20.29 -53.05
CA VAL A 915 -11.78 19.75 -53.00
C VAL A 915 -11.96 18.78 -54.16
N SER A 916 -11.93 17.47 -53.86
CA SER A 916 -11.85 16.41 -54.87
C SER A 916 -13.19 16.05 -55.54
N SER A 917 -14.29 16.67 -55.11
CA SER A 917 -15.61 16.56 -55.76
C SER A 917 -16.59 17.58 -55.17
N GLY A 918 -17.63 17.95 -55.94
CA GLY A 918 -18.76 18.80 -55.52
C GLY A 918 -18.54 20.32 -55.54
N ALA A 919 -19.63 21.08 -55.35
CA ALA A 919 -19.66 22.53 -55.61
C ALA A 919 -18.99 23.40 -54.52
N GLY A 920 -18.32 22.80 -53.53
CA GLY A 920 -17.54 23.50 -52.51
C GLY A 920 -16.37 24.27 -53.12
N GLY A 921 -16.01 25.42 -52.52
CA GLY A 921 -14.85 26.19 -52.99
C GLY A 921 -13.53 25.60 -52.50
N GLY A 922 -12.44 25.81 -53.25
CA GLY A 922 -11.12 25.18 -53.02
C GLY A 922 -10.41 25.52 -51.72
N GLY A 923 -10.89 26.51 -50.96
CA GLY A 923 -10.18 27.05 -49.78
C GLY A 923 -9.07 28.02 -50.20
N ASN A 924 -8.94 29.16 -49.53
CA ASN A 924 -7.98 30.20 -49.93
C ASN A 924 -6.59 29.95 -49.31
N ILE A 925 -5.54 30.32 -50.04
CA ILE A 925 -4.17 30.34 -49.53
C ILE A 925 -3.70 31.79 -49.41
N THR A 926 -3.32 32.21 -48.20
CA THR A 926 -2.75 33.54 -47.95
C THR A 926 -1.37 33.41 -47.33
N VAL A 927 -0.36 33.92 -48.02
CA VAL A 927 1.02 33.99 -47.52
C VAL A 927 1.39 35.45 -47.28
N THR A 928 1.66 35.81 -46.03
CA THR A 928 2.12 37.15 -45.64
C THR A 928 3.57 37.04 -45.18
N ALA A 929 4.50 37.57 -45.98
CA ALA A 929 5.93 37.53 -45.69
C ALA A 929 6.73 38.67 -46.31
N ASP A 930 7.92 38.99 -45.81
CA ASP A 930 8.80 39.97 -46.46
C ASP A 930 9.31 39.44 -47.80
N SER A 931 9.63 38.14 -47.85
CA SER A 931 9.98 37.40 -49.08
C SER A 931 9.46 35.97 -49.08
N VAL A 932 9.05 35.50 -50.25
CA VAL A 932 8.70 34.09 -50.52
C VAL A 932 9.68 33.52 -51.55
N LEU A 933 10.36 32.44 -51.18
CA LEU A 933 11.32 31.70 -52.01
C LEU A 933 10.79 30.29 -52.22
N ALA A 934 10.66 29.86 -53.46
CA ALA A 934 10.28 28.49 -53.81
C ALA A 934 11.29 27.96 -54.84
N PHE A 935 11.79 26.75 -54.61
CA PHE A 935 12.81 26.09 -55.42
C PHE A 935 12.37 24.68 -55.80
N ASP A 936 13.10 24.06 -56.73
CA ASP A 936 12.85 22.69 -57.15
C ASP A 936 11.40 22.49 -57.64
N ASP A 937 10.63 21.58 -57.04
CA ASP A 937 9.27 21.16 -57.44
C ASP A 937 8.19 21.65 -56.45
N SER A 938 8.49 22.71 -55.68
CA SER A 938 7.63 23.17 -54.60
C SER A 938 6.46 24.03 -55.08
N ASP A 939 5.22 23.61 -54.79
CA ASP A 939 4.02 24.24 -55.34
C ASP A 939 3.10 24.95 -54.33
N ILE A 940 2.32 25.92 -54.82
CA ILE A 940 1.25 26.59 -54.08
C ILE A 940 -0.06 26.49 -54.84
N LEU A 941 -0.95 25.61 -54.40
CA LEU A 941 -2.09 25.17 -55.21
C LEU A 941 -3.43 25.24 -54.49
N ALA A 942 -4.43 25.92 -55.06
CA ALA A 942 -5.76 26.07 -54.45
C ALA A 942 -6.90 25.60 -55.37
N PHE A 943 -7.27 24.32 -55.24
CA PHE A 943 -8.10 23.61 -56.22
C PHE A 943 -9.51 23.24 -55.75
N ALA A 944 -10.43 23.19 -56.71
CA ALA A 944 -11.73 22.53 -56.55
C ALA A 944 -12.25 21.97 -57.89
N ASP A 945 -12.40 20.65 -58.01
CA ASP A 945 -12.75 19.98 -59.27
C ASP A 945 -14.07 20.46 -59.87
N ASP A 946 -15.15 20.41 -59.08
CA ASP A 946 -16.51 20.80 -59.50
C ASP A 946 -16.92 22.21 -59.01
N GLY A 947 -16.03 22.88 -58.27
CA GLY A 947 -16.29 24.10 -57.52
C GLY A 947 -15.55 25.35 -58.02
N ARG A 948 -15.56 26.43 -57.23
CA ARG A 948 -14.68 27.58 -57.48
C ARG A 948 -13.31 27.29 -56.86
N GLY A 949 -12.23 27.35 -57.65
CA GLY A 949 -10.86 27.28 -57.12
C GLY A 949 -10.60 28.38 -56.07
N GLY A 950 -9.68 28.13 -55.15
CA GLY A 950 -9.38 29.05 -54.06
C GLY A 950 -8.58 30.28 -54.52
N ASP A 951 -8.75 31.42 -53.84
CA ASP A 951 -7.91 32.58 -54.11
C ASP A 951 -6.50 32.35 -53.50
N VAL A 952 -5.43 32.56 -54.27
CA VAL A 952 -4.03 32.49 -53.82
C VAL A 952 -3.46 33.89 -53.74
N THR A 953 -3.13 34.35 -52.53
CA THR A 953 -2.62 35.71 -52.27
C THR A 953 -1.24 35.68 -51.63
N LEU A 954 -0.22 36.12 -52.36
CA LEU A 954 1.13 36.34 -51.83
C LEU A 954 1.29 37.82 -51.44
N ASN A 955 0.97 38.14 -50.19
CA ASN A 955 1.21 39.46 -49.59
C ASN A 955 2.69 39.58 -49.20
N THR A 956 3.54 39.78 -50.20
CA THR A 956 4.99 39.88 -50.02
C THR A 956 5.62 40.99 -50.83
N SER A 957 6.81 41.44 -50.42
CA SER A 957 7.57 42.43 -51.18
C SER A 957 8.23 41.79 -52.42
N ALA A 958 8.57 40.49 -52.35
CA ALA A 958 9.16 39.76 -53.47
C ALA A 958 8.82 38.25 -53.42
N PHE A 959 8.55 37.68 -54.59
CA PHE A 959 8.38 36.23 -54.79
C PHE A 959 9.44 35.75 -55.79
N PHE A 960 10.20 34.70 -55.45
CA PHE A 960 11.17 34.06 -56.35
C PHE A 960 10.84 32.57 -56.44
N GLY A 961 10.32 32.13 -57.59
CA GLY A 961 10.08 30.72 -57.90
C GLY A 961 11.06 30.23 -58.97
N GLU A 962 11.73 29.11 -58.72
CA GLU A 962 12.57 28.45 -59.72
C GLU A 962 11.75 27.96 -60.90
N ASN A 963 12.13 28.38 -62.12
CA ASN A 963 11.44 28.04 -63.37
C ASN A 963 9.92 28.35 -63.39
N TYR A 964 9.44 29.18 -62.46
CA TYR A 964 8.02 29.50 -62.32
C TYR A 964 7.40 30.08 -63.59
N GLN A 965 6.31 29.48 -64.05
CA GLN A 965 5.44 30.04 -65.08
C GLN A 965 3.99 29.98 -64.61
N PRO A 966 3.19 31.06 -64.78
CA PRO A 966 1.78 31.00 -64.44
C PRO A 966 1.08 29.86 -65.20
N ALA A 967 0.52 28.90 -64.46
CA ALA A 967 -0.22 27.80 -65.05
C ALA A 967 -1.55 28.31 -65.66
N PRO A 968 -1.91 27.90 -66.90
CA PRO A 968 -3.18 28.30 -67.51
C PRO A 968 -4.41 27.85 -66.68
N GLU A 969 -5.50 28.61 -66.77
CA GLU A 969 -6.79 28.21 -66.18
C GLU A 969 -7.25 26.84 -66.73
N GLY A 970 -7.64 25.94 -65.82
CA GLY A 970 -8.12 24.59 -66.17
C GLY A 970 -7.00 23.59 -66.47
N THR A 971 -5.76 23.89 -66.08
CA THR A 971 -4.67 22.90 -66.05
C THR A 971 -5.00 21.81 -65.04
N ASP A 972 -4.72 20.57 -65.43
CA ASP A 972 -4.90 19.40 -64.57
C ASP A 972 -3.94 19.50 -63.36
N PRO A 973 -4.46 19.59 -62.13
CA PRO A 973 -3.65 19.67 -60.90
C PRO A 973 -2.57 18.61 -60.80
N ASP A 974 -2.89 17.38 -61.20
CA ASP A 974 -2.01 16.22 -61.10
C ASP A 974 -0.79 16.30 -62.05
N THR A 975 -0.75 17.31 -62.92
CA THR A 975 0.37 17.57 -63.84
C THR A 975 1.31 18.69 -63.39
N LEU A 976 0.95 19.36 -62.29
CA LEU A 976 1.74 20.44 -61.71
C LEU A 976 2.74 19.89 -60.70
N ASP A 977 2.35 18.86 -59.96
CA ASP A 977 3.21 18.09 -59.07
C ASP A 977 4.15 17.14 -59.86
N GLY A 978 5.42 17.01 -59.47
CA GLY A 978 6.37 16.07 -60.09
C GLY A 978 7.02 16.55 -61.39
N ASN A 979 7.08 17.86 -61.66
CA ASN A 979 7.48 18.42 -62.97
C ASN A 979 8.78 19.24 -62.96
N ASP A 980 9.51 19.23 -61.83
CA ASP A 980 10.77 19.93 -61.54
C ASP A 980 10.68 21.46 -61.70
N ARG A 981 9.55 22.06 -61.33
CA ARG A 981 9.37 23.52 -61.34
C ARG A 981 8.34 23.97 -60.30
N VAL A 982 8.51 25.20 -59.83
CA VAL A 982 7.51 25.86 -58.98
C VAL A 982 6.25 26.21 -59.79
N ASP A 983 5.10 25.81 -59.30
CA ASP A 983 3.78 26.13 -59.85
C ASP A 983 2.86 26.84 -58.84
N ILE A 984 2.08 27.79 -59.35
CA ILE A 984 1.00 28.45 -58.60
C ILE A 984 -0.28 28.32 -59.41
N ASN A 985 -1.31 27.74 -58.81
CA ASN A 985 -2.57 27.48 -59.50
C ASN A 985 -3.78 27.65 -58.57
N ALA A 986 -4.89 28.12 -59.15
CA ALA A 986 -6.17 28.38 -58.48
C ALA A 986 -7.36 27.82 -59.28
N SER A 987 -7.16 26.69 -59.98
CA SER A 987 -8.13 26.16 -60.94
C SER A 987 -9.33 25.48 -60.28
N GLY A 988 -10.45 25.50 -61.00
CA GLY A 988 -11.66 24.76 -60.70
C GLY A 988 -12.70 25.00 -61.80
N ALA A 989 -13.93 24.53 -61.62
CA ALA A 989 -15.05 24.85 -62.52
C ALA A 989 -15.25 26.37 -62.71
N VAL A 990 -14.90 27.16 -61.68
CA VAL A 990 -14.64 28.60 -61.77
C VAL A 990 -13.27 28.89 -61.16
N ALA A 991 -12.35 29.50 -61.89
CA ALA A 991 -11.02 29.81 -61.36
C ALA A 991 -11.05 30.84 -60.20
N GLY A 992 -10.15 30.65 -59.23
CA GLY A 992 -9.81 31.63 -58.20
C GLY A 992 -8.87 32.73 -58.73
N VAL A 993 -8.62 33.75 -57.90
CA VAL A 993 -7.71 34.85 -58.23
C VAL A 993 -6.33 34.55 -57.67
N ILE A 994 -5.31 34.61 -58.52
CA ILE A 994 -3.90 34.55 -58.13
C ILE A 994 -3.35 35.99 -58.05
N SER A 995 -2.86 36.39 -56.87
CA SER A 995 -2.26 37.70 -56.62
C SER A 995 -0.80 37.53 -56.16
N VAL A 996 0.13 37.74 -57.10
CA VAL A 996 1.59 37.73 -56.86
C VAL A 996 2.17 39.16 -56.95
N PRO A 997 3.29 39.47 -56.26
CA PRO A 997 3.90 40.80 -56.31
C PRO A 997 4.38 41.20 -57.71
N ASP A 998 4.26 42.48 -58.07
CA ASP A 998 4.78 43.02 -59.32
C ASP A 998 6.31 43.24 -59.25
N LEU A 999 7.07 42.38 -59.93
CA LEU A 999 8.53 42.44 -60.01
C LEU A 999 9.05 43.22 -61.21
N SER A 1000 8.20 43.96 -61.94
CA SER A 1000 8.62 44.76 -63.10
C SER A 1000 9.73 45.78 -62.75
N PHE A 1001 9.81 46.21 -61.49
CA PHE A 1001 10.89 47.08 -61.02
C PHE A 1001 12.27 46.39 -60.95
N ILE A 1002 12.30 45.06 -60.71
CA ILE A 1002 13.55 44.26 -60.69
C ILE A 1002 13.96 43.92 -62.13
N GLN A 1003 13.01 43.52 -62.97
CA GLN A 1003 13.27 43.15 -64.38
C GLN A 1003 13.89 44.30 -65.19
N ASN A 1004 13.58 45.56 -64.86
CA ASN A 1004 14.13 46.74 -65.52
C ASN A 1004 15.48 47.23 -64.94
N SER A 1005 15.97 46.62 -63.85
CA SER A 1005 17.19 47.02 -63.12
C SER A 1005 18.28 45.94 -63.15
N LEU A 1006 17.94 44.71 -63.55
CA LEU A 1006 18.92 43.67 -63.86
C LEU A 1006 19.47 43.91 -65.27
N SER A 1007 20.67 44.49 -65.36
CA SER A 1007 21.43 44.49 -66.62
C SER A 1007 21.77 43.04 -66.98
N GLU A 1008 21.27 42.54 -68.12
CA GLU A 1008 21.81 41.30 -68.70
C GLU A 1008 23.34 41.43 -68.80
N LEU A 1009 24.06 40.55 -68.12
CA LEU A 1009 25.48 40.41 -68.36
C LEU A 1009 25.67 40.02 -69.83
N PRO A 1010 26.46 40.78 -70.62
CA PRO A 1010 26.54 40.57 -72.05
C PRO A 1010 26.99 39.14 -72.38
N GLN A 1011 26.20 38.42 -73.18
CA GLN A 1011 26.48 37.03 -73.61
C GLN A 1011 27.66 36.89 -74.60
N VAL A 1012 28.44 37.96 -74.80
CA VAL A 1012 29.69 37.91 -75.55
C VAL A 1012 30.82 38.18 -74.57
N PRO A 1013 31.73 37.22 -74.30
CA PRO A 1013 32.94 37.53 -73.56
C PRO A 1013 33.68 38.65 -74.33
N ILE A 1014 33.97 39.74 -73.64
CA ILE A 1014 34.68 40.90 -74.21
C ILE A 1014 36.00 40.39 -74.81
N ASP A 1015 36.17 40.49 -76.13
CA ASP A 1015 37.45 40.32 -76.80
C ASP A 1015 38.27 41.62 -76.62
N PRO A 1016 39.32 41.63 -75.80
CA PRO A 1016 40.10 42.83 -75.53
C PRO A 1016 40.87 43.36 -76.76
N ASP A 1017 40.96 42.60 -77.86
CA ASP A 1017 41.63 43.04 -79.09
C ASP A 1017 40.75 43.95 -79.98
N GLU A 1018 39.41 43.91 -79.84
CA GLU A 1018 38.48 44.78 -80.62
C GLU A 1018 38.24 46.16 -79.98
N LEU A 1019 38.49 46.33 -78.68
CA LEU A 1019 38.31 47.60 -77.95
C LEU A 1019 39.46 48.61 -78.13
N LEU A 1020 40.56 48.23 -78.79
CA LEU A 1020 41.71 49.11 -79.03
C LEU A 1020 41.74 49.81 -80.41
N ALA A 1021 40.76 49.58 -81.30
CA ALA A 1021 40.87 50.02 -82.69
C ALA A 1021 40.19 51.37 -83.04
N ASN A 1022 39.40 52.03 -82.17
CA ASN A 1022 38.65 53.25 -82.55
C ASN A 1022 38.64 54.37 -81.49
N SER A 1023 39.80 54.92 -81.13
CA SER A 1023 39.88 56.24 -80.48
C SER A 1023 41.07 57.05 -80.99
N CYS A 1024 40.76 58.06 -81.81
CA CYS A 1024 41.69 59.10 -82.25
C CYS A 1024 41.67 60.28 -81.26
N ILE A 1025 42.56 60.27 -80.27
CA ILE A 1025 43.09 61.50 -79.66
C ILE A 1025 44.62 61.44 -79.66
N ALA A 1026 45.24 62.50 -80.16
CA ALA A 1026 46.63 62.59 -80.52
C ALA A 1026 47.61 62.53 -79.32
N ARG A 1027 48.51 61.54 -79.42
CA ARG A 1027 49.97 61.55 -79.15
C ARG A 1027 50.51 62.50 -78.06
N SER A 1028 50.93 61.91 -76.94
CA SER A 1028 52.21 62.23 -76.32
C SER A 1028 53.10 60.97 -76.33
N ASP A 1029 54.32 61.11 -76.86
CA ASP A 1029 55.31 60.04 -76.94
C ASP A 1029 55.96 59.81 -75.56
N GLN A 1030 55.42 58.91 -74.75
CA GLN A 1030 56.22 58.17 -73.77
C GLN A 1030 55.87 56.69 -73.80
N ARG A 1031 56.86 55.87 -74.17
CA ARG A 1031 56.78 54.41 -74.15
C ARG A 1031 56.80 53.93 -72.70
N GLY A 1032 55.70 53.35 -72.23
CA GLY A 1032 55.62 52.57 -71.00
C GLY A 1032 55.09 51.17 -71.30
N SER A 1033 55.79 50.13 -70.83
CA SER A 1033 55.43 48.72 -71.04
C SER A 1033 54.37 48.27 -70.04
N PHE A 1034 53.37 47.52 -70.53
CA PHE A 1034 52.40 46.78 -69.72
C PHE A 1034 53.03 45.47 -69.22
N THR A 1035 52.93 45.19 -67.92
CA THR A 1035 53.25 43.88 -67.34
C THR A 1035 52.15 43.50 -66.35
N VAL A 1036 51.46 42.40 -66.66
CA VAL A 1036 50.48 41.75 -65.80
C VAL A 1036 51.24 41.03 -64.68
N THR A 1037 51.09 41.48 -63.44
CA THR A 1037 51.46 40.70 -62.26
C THR A 1037 50.21 40.00 -61.75
N GLY A 1038 50.21 38.67 -61.85
CA GLY A 1038 49.08 37.80 -61.54
C GLY A 1038 48.59 37.84 -60.09
N ALA A 1039 47.53 37.07 -59.89
CA ALA A 1039 46.63 37.02 -58.75
C ALA A 1039 47.33 36.93 -57.38
N GLY A 1040 47.15 37.97 -56.58
CA GLY A 1040 47.50 38.02 -55.18
C GLY A 1040 46.54 37.22 -54.31
N GLY A 1041 46.76 35.91 -54.21
CA GLY A 1041 46.70 35.21 -52.93
C GLY A 1041 45.34 35.07 -52.24
N LEU A 1042 44.36 34.44 -52.88
CA LEU A 1042 43.33 33.65 -52.18
C LEU A 1042 43.43 32.18 -52.62
N PRO A 1043 43.46 31.20 -51.69
CA PRO A 1043 43.54 29.78 -52.01
C PRO A 1043 42.16 29.20 -52.35
N SER A 1044 42.15 28.18 -53.20
CA SER A 1044 40.95 27.58 -53.81
C SER A 1044 40.21 26.55 -52.94
N ARG A 1045 40.59 26.33 -51.67
CA ARG A 1045 39.90 25.46 -50.69
C ARG A 1045 40.13 25.88 -49.23
N PRO A 1046 39.18 25.63 -48.30
CA PRO A 1046 39.39 25.82 -46.86
C PRO A 1046 40.43 24.84 -46.31
N GLY A 1047 41.37 25.32 -45.46
CA GLY A 1047 42.20 24.46 -44.60
C GLY A 1047 43.73 24.53 -44.75
N THR A 1048 44.31 25.28 -45.70
CA THR A 1048 45.79 25.42 -45.80
C THR A 1048 46.27 26.81 -45.39
N ALA A 1049 47.18 26.87 -44.42
CA ALA A 1049 47.81 28.11 -43.97
C ALA A 1049 48.74 28.71 -45.05
N MET A 1050 48.66 30.03 -45.27
CA MET A 1050 49.59 30.75 -46.15
C MET A 1050 50.70 31.49 -45.36
N PRO A 1051 51.99 31.26 -45.69
CA PRO A 1051 53.11 32.04 -45.17
C PRO A 1051 53.23 33.41 -45.86
N SER A 1052 53.74 34.40 -45.11
CA SER A 1052 53.93 35.80 -45.50
C SER A 1052 54.83 36.00 -46.74
N PRO A 1053 54.53 36.93 -47.67
CA PRO A 1053 55.31 37.17 -48.88
C PRO A 1053 56.23 38.41 -48.78
N PHE A 1054 56.89 38.66 -47.65
CA PHE A 1054 58.02 39.59 -47.65
C PHE A 1054 59.26 38.90 -48.25
N PRO A 1055 59.85 39.40 -49.36
CA PRO A 1055 61.12 38.90 -49.84
C PRO A 1055 62.23 39.38 -48.90
N THR A 1056 62.84 38.42 -48.21
CA THR A 1056 64.11 38.62 -47.50
C THR A 1056 65.24 38.80 -48.53
N GLY A 1057 65.98 39.90 -48.42
CA GLY A 1057 67.30 40.03 -49.03
C GLY A 1057 68.32 39.07 -48.39
N SER A 1058 69.35 38.70 -49.13
CA SER A 1058 70.29 37.63 -48.79
C SER A 1058 71.47 38.04 -47.88
N VAL A 1059 71.53 37.40 -46.70
CA VAL A 1059 72.63 36.69 -45.95
C VAL A 1059 74.03 37.32 -45.73
N GLN A 1060 74.46 37.46 -44.45
CA GLN A 1060 75.60 36.77 -43.73
C GLN A 1060 76.02 37.48 -42.40
N PRO A 1061 76.80 36.88 -41.46
CA PRO A 1061 76.56 35.74 -40.56
C PRO A 1061 76.77 36.07 -39.03
N ILE A 1062 76.46 35.11 -38.15
CA ILE A 1062 76.66 35.02 -36.67
C ILE A 1062 78.16 35.27 -36.31
N PRO A 1063 78.58 35.93 -35.18
CA PRO A 1063 78.30 35.53 -33.78
C PRO A 1063 78.31 36.59 -32.64
N GLY A 1064 77.82 36.17 -31.46
CA GLY A 1064 78.13 36.75 -30.12
C GLY A 1064 76.89 36.91 -29.24
N GLU A 1065 76.54 35.96 -28.37
CA GLU A 1065 76.91 35.86 -26.94
C GLU A 1065 76.27 36.91 -26.01
N SER A 1066 75.64 36.40 -24.93
CA SER A 1066 75.44 37.07 -23.62
C SER A 1066 74.32 38.11 -23.54
N GLU A 1067 73.51 38.29 -22.49
CA GLU A 1067 73.41 37.80 -21.11
C GLU A 1067 72.12 38.50 -20.57
N ILE A 1068 71.23 37.81 -19.83
CA ILE A 1068 70.95 38.01 -18.38
C ILE A 1068 69.99 39.18 -18.00
N ASP A 1069 68.92 38.77 -17.27
CA ASP A 1069 68.21 39.42 -16.13
C ASP A 1069 67.69 40.87 -16.21
N ALA A 1070 66.68 41.29 -15.46
CA ALA A 1070 65.68 40.68 -14.57
C ALA A 1070 64.70 41.79 -14.12
N SER A 1071 63.64 41.35 -13.43
CA SER A 1071 63.01 41.92 -12.23
C SER A 1071 61.61 42.57 -12.37
N ASN A 1072 60.64 41.87 -11.74
CA ASN A 1072 59.61 42.29 -10.75
C ASN A 1072 58.68 43.47 -11.08
N GLU A 1073 57.41 43.57 -10.71
CA GLU A 1073 56.40 42.91 -9.83
C GLU A 1073 55.08 43.68 -10.19
N SER A 1074 53.82 43.32 -9.93
CA SER A 1074 53.16 42.64 -8.81
C SER A 1074 51.72 42.21 -9.19
N ASP A 1075 51.25 41.19 -8.49
CA ASP A 1075 49.92 40.57 -8.46
C ASP A 1075 48.73 41.50 -8.18
N ASP A 1076 47.54 41.10 -8.66
CA ASP A 1076 46.39 40.74 -7.80
C ASP A 1076 45.27 40.12 -8.67
N GLU A 1077 45.16 38.79 -8.63
CA GLU A 1077 44.11 37.99 -9.30
C GLU A 1077 43.01 37.67 -8.27
N TYR A 1078 41.87 38.37 -8.31
CA TYR A 1078 40.71 38.05 -7.46
C TYR A 1078 39.90 36.94 -8.11
N ARG A 1079 39.79 35.78 -7.45
CA ARG A 1079 38.92 34.66 -7.84
C ARG A 1079 37.71 34.63 -6.92
N TRP A 1080 36.52 34.73 -7.53
CA TRP A 1080 35.23 34.60 -6.85
C TRP A 1080 35.14 33.29 -6.07
N GLN A 1081 34.58 33.33 -4.86
CA GLN A 1081 34.39 32.18 -3.98
C GLN A 1081 32.91 31.90 -3.68
N PRO A 1082 32.53 30.62 -3.47
CA PRO A 1082 31.13 30.24 -3.20
C PRO A 1082 30.57 30.94 -1.96
N GLY A 1083 29.50 31.73 -2.15
CA GLY A 1083 28.83 32.51 -1.10
C GLY A 1083 28.84 34.04 -1.34
N GLU A 1084 29.64 34.54 -2.29
CA GLU A 1084 29.52 35.92 -2.76
C GLU A 1084 28.30 36.07 -3.70
N PRO A 1085 27.37 37.01 -3.46
CA PRO A 1085 26.14 37.13 -4.25
C PRO A 1085 26.46 37.47 -5.71
N ILE A 1086 25.95 36.65 -6.62
CA ILE A 1086 26.00 36.92 -8.06
C ILE A 1086 25.01 38.04 -8.34
N VAL A 1087 25.52 39.19 -8.77
CA VAL A 1087 24.69 40.36 -9.12
C VAL A 1087 24.50 40.35 -10.63
N GLU A 1088 23.24 40.25 -11.06
CA GLU A 1088 22.89 40.25 -12.48
C GLU A 1088 23.21 41.61 -13.15
N PRO A 1089 23.71 41.60 -14.39
CA PRO A 1089 24.02 42.83 -15.12
C PRO A 1089 22.74 43.62 -15.43
N GLN A 1090 22.74 44.91 -15.10
CA GLN A 1090 21.57 45.79 -15.23
C GLN A 1090 21.49 46.49 -16.60
N GLY A 1091 22.51 46.34 -17.44
CA GLY A 1091 22.52 46.89 -18.79
C GLY A 1091 23.68 46.37 -19.65
N VAL A 1092 23.56 46.60 -20.96
CA VAL A 1092 24.61 46.29 -21.95
C VAL A 1092 25.23 47.59 -22.45
N TYR A 1093 26.55 47.71 -22.36
CA TYR A 1093 27.30 48.90 -22.74
C TYR A 1093 28.28 48.59 -23.86
N GLN A 1094 28.37 49.47 -24.86
CA GLN A 1094 29.32 49.34 -25.96
C GLN A 1094 30.60 50.13 -25.66
N LEU A 1095 31.73 49.44 -25.67
CA LEU A 1095 33.05 50.04 -25.50
C LEU A 1095 33.53 50.71 -26.80
N PRO A 1096 34.50 51.64 -26.74
CA PRO A 1096 35.00 52.37 -27.91
C PRO A 1096 35.61 51.51 -29.02
N ASN A 1097 35.97 50.26 -28.72
CA ASN A 1097 36.46 49.27 -29.68
C ASN A 1097 35.34 48.41 -30.28
N GLY A 1098 34.07 48.74 -30.03
CA GLY A 1098 32.90 48.07 -30.57
C GLY A 1098 32.44 46.84 -29.77
N ARG A 1099 33.16 46.42 -28.73
CA ARG A 1099 32.74 45.29 -27.88
C ARG A 1099 31.59 45.67 -26.96
N LEU A 1100 30.55 44.85 -26.95
CA LEU A 1100 29.46 44.92 -26.00
C LEU A 1100 29.87 44.18 -24.73
N VAL A 1101 29.64 44.80 -23.58
CA VAL A 1101 29.87 44.22 -22.25
C VAL A 1101 28.64 44.45 -21.39
N MET A 1102 28.17 43.39 -20.75
CA MET A 1102 27.08 43.46 -19.77
C MET A 1102 27.67 43.84 -18.41
N SER A 1103 27.19 44.92 -17.82
CA SER A 1103 27.68 45.44 -16.54
C SER A 1103 26.52 46.07 -15.77
N ARG A 1104 26.69 46.30 -14.46
CA ARG A 1104 25.77 47.19 -13.74
C ARG A 1104 26.04 48.64 -14.11
N GLU A 1105 25.02 49.48 -13.99
CA GLU A 1105 25.12 50.93 -14.19
C GLU A 1105 25.99 51.53 -13.08
N CYS A 1106 27.14 52.14 -13.44
CA CYS A 1106 27.96 52.88 -12.49
C CYS A 1106 27.44 54.32 -12.40
N ALA A 1107 27.13 54.78 -11.19
CA ALA A 1107 26.79 56.18 -10.91
C ALA A 1107 27.98 57.12 -11.09
#